data_AF-A0A6J7ZWZ7-F1
#
_entry.id   AF-A0A6J7ZWZ7-F1
#
_cell.length_a   1.000
_cell.length_b   1.000
_cell.length_c   1.000
_cell.angle_alpha   90.00
_cell.angle_beta   90.00
_cell.angle_gamma   90.00
#
_symmetry.space_group_name_H-M   'P 1'
#
loop_
_entity.id
_entity.type
_entity.pdbx_description
1 polymer ?
#
loop_
_entity_poly.entity_id
_entity_poly.type
_entity_poly.pdbx_seq_one_letter_code
_entity_poly.pdbx_strand_id
1 'polypeptide(L)'
;MRGAAFLSGIKDGVVVDIGGTTTDVGILRKGFPREASTEIMIGGVRTNFRMPDVHNIGLGGGSYVGQQKEDDKFAVTVGPRSAGYNIMNEAFIFQNDTSSCRMECLTATDLAVSSGHSTLGNSTNVSHLPLDLVEKGIQKIKSMVEIAIDSVKLSAEPLPVILVGGGGIILDVKKRLEGASDLLFPSHFEVANAVGAALSQMSGSVEYVVHLAEEISEEDINVKTTTEMELNPREHYDDVKKRIRKSIMEGAIRKAKEDGIKFATDVAAKCGVDRETIIILEKSDNPLTYLPGDATRINCKVVGDMKSINEAYAVIIDKDFILPSEQTFENSSKFEKEQTEHTINAGKQDGIIVQSAPFINENNEWILSVYDIECIGIGAGILGCRGGGSPNFGKVLAKRAIINGKEIKIVNPDTFFWNRSENNDLIALPAFMGAPYVISEKLVSGEILTALQCMKDLYAVGQYQDGDLHSKDGIDIETAIGCTFIKDYATISERDSGSITNLEGKKNIVGPMSGEIGGLNAIEPLLVGAELGLPVLDCDGMGRAFPELQMFCPFIYGAKPYPATLADDKGRRAVALHMDTAKDLETFFRRETIEMGCMGGIILSTLTKSEVLNKTILLSYSRAWNLGNVIMTSRKEKTDPIEAIINHEDGKKLISGKITDVRRETTGGFSKGFVDVTGLESFSGQFLFIEFQNENLIARKSTEEKNNTPNVVACTPDLVSIVDNDTAEPITTEMVRYGLRCSVLVLPVPDIMKTPRALEVVGPQAFGYPVNFTPVANYKQPKPVTT
;
A
#
# COMPACT_ATOMS: atom_id res chain seq x y z
N MET A 1 -0.55 -10.57 24.58
CA MET A 1 -1.75 -9.69 24.67
C MET A 1 -2.91 -10.25 25.50
N ARG A 2 -3.55 -11.36 25.11
CA ARG A 2 -4.72 -11.89 25.85
C ARG A 2 -4.42 -12.24 27.31
N GLY A 3 -3.30 -12.89 27.59
CA GLY A 3 -2.90 -13.13 28.98
C GLY A 3 -2.53 -11.85 29.72
N ALA A 4 -1.99 -10.83 29.05
CA ALA A 4 -1.75 -9.52 29.67
C ALA A 4 -3.06 -8.86 30.13
N ALA A 5 -4.12 -8.92 29.30
CA ALA A 5 -5.45 -8.43 29.66
C ALA A 5 -6.02 -9.18 30.88
N PHE A 6 -5.86 -10.50 30.92
CA PHE A 6 -6.32 -11.33 32.03
C PHE A 6 -5.57 -11.05 33.33
N LEU A 7 -4.23 -11.03 33.29
CA LEU A 7 -3.38 -10.85 34.45
C LEU A 7 -3.49 -9.43 35.06
N SER A 8 -3.74 -8.42 34.22
CA SER A 8 -3.89 -7.02 34.66
C SER A 8 -5.32 -6.60 34.96
N GLY A 9 -6.32 -7.31 34.42
CA GLY A 9 -7.72 -6.88 34.44
C GLY A 9 -8.05 -5.71 33.51
N ILE A 10 -7.07 -5.19 32.75
CA ILE A 10 -7.26 -4.06 31.84
C ILE A 10 -7.83 -4.53 30.50
N LYS A 11 -8.91 -3.88 30.07
CA LYS A 11 -9.61 -4.20 28.82
C LYS A 11 -9.18 -3.31 27.65
N ASP A 12 -8.85 -2.06 27.91
CA ASP A 12 -8.43 -1.10 26.88
C ASP A 12 -7.08 -0.51 27.28
N GLY A 13 -6.05 -0.72 26.46
CA GLY A 13 -4.68 -0.34 26.80
C GLY A 13 -3.65 -0.82 25.77
N VAL A 14 -2.39 -0.48 25.99
CA VAL A 14 -1.27 -0.93 25.16
C VAL A 14 -0.57 -2.08 25.90
N VAL A 15 -0.31 -3.18 25.21
CA VAL A 15 0.51 -4.29 25.73
C VAL A 15 1.90 -4.18 25.15
N VAL A 16 2.90 -4.24 26.00
CA VAL A 16 4.32 -4.30 25.61
C VAL A 16 4.86 -5.63 26.13
N ASP A 17 5.15 -6.56 25.23
CA ASP A 17 5.75 -7.86 25.55
C ASP A 17 7.24 -7.83 25.23
N ILE A 18 8.09 -7.73 26.25
CA ILE A 18 9.55 -7.68 26.10
C ILE A 18 10.12 -9.08 26.35
N GLY A 19 10.68 -9.68 25.30
CA GLY A 19 11.38 -10.95 25.36
C GLY A 19 12.90 -10.80 25.55
N GLY A 20 13.63 -11.88 25.26
CA GLY A 20 15.09 -11.87 25.25
C GLY A 20 15.69 -11.19 24.01
N THR A 21 14.96 -11.18 22.89
CA THR A 21 15.46 -10.68 21.59
C THR A 21 14.66 -9.50 21.06
N THR A 22 13.34 -9.51 21.25
CA THR A 22 12.40 -8.60 20.61
C THR A 22 11.38 -8.08 21.60
N THR A 23 10.76 -6.95 21.24
CA THR A 23 9.63 -6.37 21.96
C THR A 23 8.46 -6.27 21.00
N ASP A 24 7.32 -6.83 21.40
CA ASP A 24 6.08 -6.82 20.65
C ASP A 24 5.08 -5.89 21.32
N VAL A 25 4.62 -4.88 20.59
CA VAL A 25 3.70 -3.86 21.08
C VAL A 25 2.37 -3.94 20.34
N GLY A 26 1.26 -3.98 21.05
CA GLY A 26 -0.06 -4.05 20.43
C GLY A 26 -1.14 -3.40 21.30
N ILE A 27 -2.30 -3.14 20.71
CA ILE A 27 -3.44 -2.52 21.41
C ILE A 27 -4.45 -3.58 21.84
N LEU A 28 -4.94 -3.44 23.06
CA LEU A 28 -6.16 -4.08 23.54
C LEU A 28 -7.35 -3.14 23.39
N ARG A 29 -8.45 -3.69 22.87
CA ARG A 29 -9.78 -3.10 22.87
C ARG A 29 -10.75 -4.11 23.48
N LYS A 30 -11.48 -3.72 24.52
CA LYS A 30 -12.44 -4.61 25.22
C LYS A 30 -11.86 -5.96 25.68
N GLY A 31 -10.56 -6.01 25.96
CA GLY A 31 -9.82 -7.20 26.39
C GLY A 31 -9.29 -8.07 25.24
N PHE A 32 -9.50 -7.68 23.99
CA PHE A 32 -9.04 -8.40 22.81
C PHE A 32 -8.01 -7.59 22.03
N PRO A 33 -7.05 -8.26 21.36
CA PRO A 33 -6.15 -7.56 20.46
C PRO A 33 -6.93 -6.81 19.38
N ARG A 34 -6.54 -5.56 19.14
CA ARG A 34 -7.04 -4.80 18.00
C ARG A 34 -6.50 -5.45 16.72
N GLU A 35 -7.38 -5.77 15.79
CA GLU A 35 -6.98 -6.28 14.48
C GLU A 35 -6.45 -5.14 13.60
N ALA A 36 -5.53 -5.47 12.69
CA ALA A 36 -5.07 -4.53 11.69
C ALA A 36 -6.24 -4.15 10.76
N SER A 37 -6.44 -2.84 10.59
CA SER A 37 -7.48 -2.31 9.71
C SER A 37 -7.11 -2.37 8.23
N THR A 38 -5.84 -2.67 7.92
CA THR A 38 -5.21 -2.58 6.60
C THR A 38 -4.22 -3.73 6.38
N GLU A 39 -3.62 -3.79 5.19
CA GLU A 39 -2.54 -4.70 4.85
C GLU A 39 -1.43 -4.74 5.91
N ILE A 40 -0.94 -5.95 6.18
CA ILE A 40 0.18 -6.25 7.07
C ILE A 40 1.26 -7.05 6.34
N MET A 41 2.50 -6.92 6.78
CA MET A 41 3.63 -7.65 6.21
C MET A 41 3.84 -8.97 6.95
N ILE A 42 3.71 -10.10 6.26
CA ILE A 42 4.09 -11.43 6.77
C ILE A 42 5.18 -12.00 5.88
N GLY A 43 6.35 -12.27 6.45
CA GLY A 43 7.48 -12.85 5.69
C GLY A 43 7.91 -12.03 4.48
N GLY A 44 7.76 -10.70 4.52
CA GLY A 44 8.06 -9.82 3.38
C GLY A 44 6.92 -9.66 2.37
N VAL A 45 5.75 -10.26 2.60
CA VAL A 45 4.58 -10.19 1.72
C VAL A 45 3.47 -9.37 2.38
N ARG A 46 2.90 -8.41 1.64
CA ARG A 46 1.69 -7.70 2.09
C ARG A 46 0.50 -8.64 1.99
N THR A 47 -0.23 -8.78 3.09
CA THR A 47 -1.41 -9.64 3.19
C THR A 47 -2.57 -8.85 3.77
N ASN A 48 -3.79 -9.17 3.34
CA ASN A 48 -5.02 -8.61 3.90
C ASN A 48 -5.60 -9.53 5.01
N PHE A 49 -4.73 -10.23 5.75
CA PHE A 49 -5.18 -11.08 6.83
C PHE A 49 -5.64 -10.25 8.02
N ARG A 50 -6.85 -10.55 8.51
CA ARG A 50 -7.40 -10.04 9.77
C ARG A 50 -6.68 -10.70 10.94
N MET A 51 -5.60 -10.08 11.41
CA MET A 51 -4.86 -10.54 12.57
C MET A 51 -4.50 -9.38 13.51
N PRO A 52 -4.07 -9.66 14.75
CA PRO A 52 -3.68 -8.63 15.68
C PRO A 52 -2.62 -7.69 15.11
N ASP A 53 -2.85 -6.38 15.24
CA ASP A 53 -1.90 -5.36 14.85
C ASP A 53 -0.81 -5.23 15.91
N VAL A 54 0.34 -5.84 15.62
CA VAL A 54 1.50 -5.90 16.51
C VAL A 54 2.68 -5.24 15.82
N HIS A 55 3.26 -4.25 16.49
CA HIS A 55 4.51 -3.62 16.09
C HIS A 55 5.68 -4.29 16.82
N ASN A 56 6.64 -4.81 16.07
CA ASN A 56 7.81 -5.49 16.61
C ASN A 56 9.05 -4.59 16.48
N ILE A 57 9.82 -4.46 17.57
CA ILE A 57 11.14 -3.81 17.57
C ILE A 57 12.22 -4.79 18.04
N GLY A 58 13.43 -4.65 17.49
CA GLY A 58 14.62 -5.43 17.84
C GLY A 58 15.24 -5.04 19.19
N LEU A 59 14.44 -5.10 20.25
CA LEU A 59 14.83 -4.77 21.62
C LEU A 59 14.37 -5.88 22.56
N GLY A 60 15.27 -6.47 23.33
CA GLY A 60 14.96 -7.41 24.39
C GLY A 60 16.05 -7.41 25.45
N GLY A 61 15.93 -8.28 26.47
CA GLY A 61 16.91 -8.36 27.55
C GLY A 61 18.34 -8.63 27.05
N GLY A 62 18.50 -9.49 26.03
CA GLY A 62 19.78 -9.84 25.45
C GLY A 62 20.29 -8.90 24.35
N SER A 63 19.58 -7.80 24.04
CA SER A 63 20.03 -6.85 23.02
C SER A 63 21.40 -6.28 23.37
N TYR A 64 22.34 -6.35 22.42
CA TYR A 64 23.69 -5.84 22.65
C TYR A 64 23.70 -4.31 22.71
N VAL A 65 24.61 -3.77 23.49
CA VAL A 65 24.83 -2.34 23.71
C VAL A 65 26.15 -1.95 23.05
N GLY A 66 26.10 -0.97 22.16
CA GLY A 66 27.27 -0.45 21.46
C GLY A 66 27.42 1.06 21.61
N GLN A 67 28.57 1.58 21.20
CA GLN A 67 28.82 3.02 21.09
C GLN A 67 29.13 3.38 19.63
N GLN A 68 28.49 4.43 19.12
CA GLN A 68 28.78 5.01 17.81
C GLN A 68 29.23 6.46 17.97
N LYS A 69 30.04 6.94 17.04
CA LYS A 69 30.55 8.32 17.04
C LYS A 69 29.65 9.17 16.12
N GLU A 70 29.02 10.19 16.67
CA GLU A 70 28.21 11.20 15.96
C GLU A 70 28.73 12.59 16.32
N ASP A 71 29.19 13.38 15.34
CA ASP A 71 29.57 14.80 15.49
C ASP A 71 30.37 15.13 16.76
N ASP A 72 31.51 14.45 16.93
CA ASP A 72 32.42 14.55 18.09
C ASP A 72 31.83 14.15 19.45
N LYS A 73 30.64 13.53 19.47
CA LYS A 73 30.00 12.94 20.65
C LYS A 73 29.82 11.42 20.47
N PHE A 74 29.72 10.70 21.60
CA PHE A 74 29.40 9.28 21.60
C PHE A 74 27.91 9.06 21.83
N ALA A 75 27.25 8.38 20.91
CA ALA A 75 25.87 7.92 21.01
C ALA A 75 25.84 6.43 21.41
N VAL A 76 24.93 6.08 22.31
CA VAL A 76 24.72 4.68 22.73
C VAL A 76 23.67 4.03 21.84
N THR A 77 23.96 2.83 21.37
CA THR A 77 23.07 2.00 20.55
C THR A 77 22.66 0.75 21.33
N VAL A 78 21.43 0.28 21.13
CA VAL A 78 20.90 -0.93 21.75
C VAL A 78 20.18 -1.74 20.68
N GLY A 79 20.59 -3.01 20.50
CA GLY A 79 20.10 -3.85 19.41
C GLY A 79 20.60 -3.40 18.02
N PRO A 80 20.04 -3.95 16.92
CA PRO A 80 19.03 -5.02 16.90
C PRO A 80 19.61 -6.42 17.15
N ARG A 81 20.94 -6.56 17.17
CA ARG A 81 21.60 -7.84 17.51
C ARG A 81 21.31 -8.18 18.98
N SER A 82 21.12 -9.45 19.28
CA SER A 82 20.86 -9.95 20.63
C SER A 82 21.59 -11.27 20.88
N ALA A 83 22.03 -11.47 22.12
CA ALA A 83 22.58 -12.75 22.59
C ALA A 83 21.52 -13.87 22.59
N GLY A 84 20.23 -13.53 22.63
CA GLY A 84 19.13 -14.48 22.58
C GLY A 84 19.26 -15.61 23.61
N TYR A 85 19.22 -16.86 23.15
CA TYR A 85 19.36 -18.04 24.02
C TYR A 85 20.75 -18.14 24.68
N ASN A 86 21.77 -17.45 24.15
CA ASN A 86 23.13 -17.49 24.64
C ASN A 86 23.41 -16.44 25.74
N ILE A 87 22.39 -15.70 26.18
CA ILE A 87 22.53 -14.62 27.18
C ILE A 87 23.24 -15.07 28.46
N MET A 88 22.99 -16.31 28.91
CA MET A 88 23.62 -16.88 30.12
C MET A 88 25.15 -17.02 29.99
N ASN A 89 25.66 -17.14 28.76
CA ASN A 89 27.09 -17.31 28.49
C ASN A 89 27.78 -16.00 28.06
N GLU A 90 27.01 -14.95 27.75
CA GLU A 90 27.57 -13.71 27.21
C GLU A 90 27.34 -12.49 28.10
N ALA A 91 26.19 -12.38 28.76
CA ALA A 91 25.90 -11.24 29.62
C ALA A 91 26.82 -11.27 30.85
N PHE A 92 27.33 -10.09 31.21
CA PHE A 92 28.36 -9.93 32.23
C PHE A 92 27.85 -10.39 33.58
N ILE A 93 26.58 -10.11 33.90
CA ILE A 93 25.95 -10.48 35.17
C ILE A 93 25.87 -12.01 35.41
N PHE A 94 26.00 -12.84 34.38
CA PHE A 94 25.96 -14.30 34.51
C PHE A 94 27.34 -14.95 34.47
N GLN A 95 28.41 -14.19 34.22
CA GLN A 95 29.76 -14.73 34.18
C GLN A 95 30.34 -14.94 35.58
N ASN A 96 31.03 -16.07 35.76
CA ASN A 96 31.80 -16.31 36.97
C ASN A 96 33.12 -15.50 36.98
N ASP A 97 33.65 -15.17 35.81
CA ASP A 97 34.85 -14.37 35.60
C ASP A 97 34.61 -13.37 34.47
N THR A 98 34.70 -12.07 34.77
CA THR A 98 34.48 -10.99 33.80
C THR A 98 35.72 -10.64 32.98
N SER A 99 36.89 -11.22 33.29
CA SER A 99 38.14 -10.94 32.57
C SER A 99 38.11 -11.42 31.11
N SER A 100 37.26 -12.40 30.79
CA SER A 100 37.00 -12.87 29.42
C SER A 100 35.85 -12.14 28.72
N CYS A 101 35.09 -11.28 29.43
CA CYS A 101 33.99 -10.53 28.84
C CYS A 101 34.51 -9.49 27.86
N ARG A 102 33.91 -9.42 26.68
CA ARG A 102 34.18 -8.37 25.70
C ARG A 102 33.08 -7.32 25.79
N MET A 103 33.43 -6.04 25.69
CA MET A 103 32.44 -4.96 25.73
C MET A 103 31.37 -5.08 24.62
N GLU A 104 31.71 -5.75 23.51
CA GLU A 104 30.77 -6.12 22.44
C GLU A 104 29.63 -7.05 22.88
N CYS A 105 29.81 -7.77 23.99
CA CYS A 105 28.81 -8.67 24.59
C CYS A 105 27.97 -7.98 25.68
N LEU A 106 28.17 -6.68 25.94
CA LEU A 106 27.36 -5.95 26.92
C LEU A 106 25.89 -5.96 26.49
N THR A 107 24.97 -6.33 27.38
CA THR A 107 23.54 -6.48 27.07
C THR A 107 22.67 -5.43 27.75
N ALA A 108 21.42 -5.29 27.28
CA ALA A 108 20.41 -4.45 27.91
C ALA A 108 20.11 -4.89 29.36
N THR A 109 20.14 -6.18 29.65
CA THR A 109 20.01 -6.70 31.02
C THR A 109 21.18 -6.29 31.91
N ASP A 110 22.42 -6.26 31.39
CA ASP A 110 23.58 -5.76 32.16
C ASP A 110 23.40 -4.29 32.56
N LEU A 111 22.91 -3.45 31.64
CA LEU A 111 22.59 -2.05 31.95
C LEU A 111 21.50 -1.93 33.01
N ALA A 112 20.45 -2.73 32.91
CA ALA A 112 19.33 -2.72 33.87
C ALA A 112 19.76 -3.11 35.28
N VAL A 113 20.70 -4.06 35.41
CA VAL A 113 21.28 -4.41 36.72
C VAL A 113 22.22 -3.32 37.20
N SER A 114 23.06 -2.76 36.32
CA SER A 114 23.97 -1.67 36.66
C SER A 114 23.25 -0.39 37.09
N SER A 115 22.08 -0.10 36.51
CA SER A 115 21.25 1.06 36.88
C SER A 115 20.38 0.82 38.11
N GLY A 116 20.37 -0.41 38.65
CA GLY A 116 19.54 -0.81 39.78
C GLY A 116 18.06 -1.02 39.46
N HIS A 117 17.69 -1.14 38.18
CA HIS A 117 16.31 -1.47 37.76
C HIS A 117 15.98 -2.95 38.01
N SER A 118 16.99 -3.82 38.00
CA SER A 118 16.85 -5.26 38.23
C SER A 118 17.93 -5.77 39.18
N THR A 119 17.62 -6.85 39.90
CA THR A 119 18.55 -7.54 40.80
C THR A 119 18.98 -8.90 40.25
N LEU A 120 18.89 -9.09 38.93
CA LEU A 120 19.20 -10.36 38.28
C LEU A 120 20.72 -10.59 38.19
N GLY A 121 21.15 -11.85 38.38
CA GLY A 121 22.56 -12.21 38.27
C GLY A 121 23.44 -11.56 39.34
N ASN A 122 24.74 -11.43 39.04
CA ASN A 122 25.72 -10.82 39.94
C ASN A 122 26.01 -9.36 39.55
N SER A 123 25.51 -8.41 40.36
CA SER A 123 25.66 -6.97 40.10
C SER A 123 27.10 -6.45 40.22
N THR A 124 28.00 -7.17 40.91
CA THR A 124 29.42 -6.76 40.99
C THR A 124 30.12 -6.86 39.64
N ASN A 125 29.61 -7.69 38.73
CA ASN A 125 30.17 -7.86 37.39
C ASN A 125 29.93 -6.64 36.49
N VAL A 126 29.02 -5.74 36.85
CA VAL A 126 28.66 -4.55 36.04
C VAL A 126 28.92 -3.24 36.78
N SER A 127 29.40 -3.27 38.03
CA SER A 127 29.65 -2.06 38.83
C SER A 127 30.77 -1.16 38.30
N HIS A 128 31.59 -1.67 37.38
CA HIS A 128 32.69 -0.94 36.74
C HIS A 128 32.25 -0.18 35.48
N LEU A 129 31.01 -0.37 35.02
CA LEU A 129 30.52 0.28 33.80
C LEU A 129 30.44 1.80 34.00
N PRO A 130 30.84 2.61 33.02
CA PRO A 130 30.73 4.07 33.10
C PRO A 130 29.27 4.52 33.28
N LEU A 131 29.02 5.42 34.25
CA LEU A 131 27.68 5.91 34.54
C LEU A 131 27.00 6.55 33.31
N ASP A 132 27.74 7.34 32.52
CA ASP A 132 27.22 7.98 31.31
C ASP A 132 26.73 6.96 30.26
N LEU A 133 27.43 5.81 30.12
CA LEU A 133 27.02 4.73 29.22
C LEU A 133 25.71 4.09 29.71
N VAL A 134 25.61 3.83 31.01
CA VAL A 134 24.43 3.21 31.64
C VAL A 134 23.22 4.13 31.52
N GLU A 135 23.36 5.42 31.88
CA GLU A 135 22.28 6.40 31.80
C GLU A 135 21.78 6.58 30.36
N LYS A 136 22.68 6.77 29.40
CA LYS A 136 22.31 6.92 27.98
C LYS A 136 21.71 5.64 27.40
N GLY A 137 22.22 4.47 27.76
CA GLY A 137 21.70 3.19 27.29
C GLY A 137 20.29 2.92 27.83
N ILE A 138 20.06 3.17 29.11
CA ILE A 138 18.72 3.10 29.72
C ILE A 138 17.75 4.09 29.08
N GLN A 139 18.20 5.34 28.84
CA GLN A 139 17.38 6.34 28.16
C GLN A 139 17.04 5.93 26.72
N LYS A 140 17.98 5.27 26.01
CA LYS A 140 17.73 4.73 24.67
C LYS A 140 16.70 3.60 24.69
N ILE A 141 16.81 2.65 25.63
CA ILE A 141 15.82 1.57 25.83
C ILE A 141 14.43 2.16 26.07
N LYS A 142 14.34 3.12 27.00
CA LYS A 142 13.09 3.83 27.31
C LYS A 142 12.49 4.48 26.06
N SER A 143 13.29 5.27 25.34
CA SER A 143 12.86 5.95 24.12
C SER A 143 12.37 4.99 23.03
N MET A 144 13.06 3.86 22.82
CA MET A 144 12.64 2.83 21.85
C MET A 144 11.25 2.27 22.19
N VAL A 145 10.97 2.01 23.47
CA VAL A 145 9.66 1.52 23.91
C VAL A 145 8.59 2.60 23.81
N GLU A 146 8.89 3.85 24.16
CA GLU A 146 7.96 4.98 24.02
C GLU A 146 7.56 5.22 22.55
N ILE A 147 8.53 5.16 21.63
CA ILE A 147 8.29 5.24 20.19
C ILE A 147 7.38 4.09 19.73
N ALA A 148 7.64 2.86 20.19
CA ALA A 148 6.83 1.71 19.82
C ALA A 148 5.39 1.80 20.37
N ILE A 149 5.21 2.23 21.62
CA ILE A 149 3.89 2.50 22.23
C ILE A 149 3.13 3.54 21.41
N ASP A 150 3.80 4.62 21.03
CA ASP A 150 3.16 5.71 20.30
C ASP A 150 2.80 5.33 18.86
N SER A 151 3.57 4.44 18.23
CA SER A 151 3.34 3.96 16.86
C SER A 151 2.07 3.13 16.68
N VAL A 152 1.63 2.42 17.72
CA VAL A 152 0.42 1.58 17.66
C VAL A 152 -0.86 2.34 18.00
N LYS A 153 -0.75 3.53 18.61
CA LYS A 153 -1.90 4.34 19.03
C LYS A 153 -2.71 4.89 17.87
N LEU A 154 -3.99 5.11 18.15
CA LEU A 154 -4.95 5.73 17.24
C LEU A 154 -5.11 7.24 17.44
N SER A 155 -4.66 7.75 18.58
CA SER A 155 -4.73 9.16 18.95
C SER A 155 -3.59 9.50 19.90
N ALA A 156 -3.42 10.79 20.21
CA ALA A 156 -2.40 11.26 21.13
C ALA A 156 -2.78 10.99 22.61
N GLU A 157 -3.98 10.46 22.86
CA GLU A 157 -4.48 10.25 24.21
C GLU A 157 -3.64 9.19 24.95
N PRO A 158 -3.19 9.47 26.19
CA PRO A 158 -2.49 8.49 26.99
C PRO A 158 -3.37 7.27 27.30
N LEU A 159 -2.83 6.07 27.10
CA LEU A 159 -3.50 4.80 27.43
C LEU A 159 -2.70 4.05 28.50
N PRO A 160 -3.34 3.18 29.31
CA PRO A 160 -2.62 2.35 30.26
C PRO A 160 -1.74 1.35 29.51
N VAL A 161 -0.49 1.20 29.94
CA VAL A 161 0.49 0.28 29.35
C VAL A 161 0.63 -0.92 30.28
N ILE A 162 0.48 -2.13 29.74
CA ILE A 162 0.66 -3.40 30.44
C ILE A 162 1.96 -4.01 29.94
N LEU A 163 2.96 -4.09 30.82
CA LEU A 163 4.27 -4.66 30.51
C LEU A 163 4.29 -6.15 30.89
N VAL A 164 4.61 -6.99 29.91
CA VAL A 164 4.73 -8.45 30.06
C VAL A 164 6.00 -8.99 29.41
N GLY A 165 6.29 -10.27 29.61
CA GLY A 165 7.48 -10.93 29.08
C GLY A 165 8.68 -10.81 30.01
N GLY A 166 9.51 -11.86 30.07
CA GLY A 166 10.63 -11.95 31.02
C GLY A 166 11.70 -10.86 30.83
N GLY A 167 11.77 -10.24 29.66
CA GLY A 167 12.66 -9.12 29.37
C GLY A 167 12.15 -7.77 29.89
N GLY A 168 10.94 -7.68 30.42
CA GLY A 168 10.36 -6.45 30.97
C GLY A 168 11.21 -5.78 32.06
N ILE A 169 12.14 -6.53 32.67
CA ILE A 169 13.12 -6.06 33.66
C ILE A 169 14.06 -4.96 33.17
N ILE A 170 14.14 -4.69 31.86
CA ILE A 170 15.00 -3.63 31.30
C ILE A 170 14.40 -2.22 31.44
N LEU A 171 13.14 -2.12 31.85
CA LEU A 171 12.45 -0.86 32.10
C LEU A 171 12.33 -0.57 33.60
N ASP A 172 12.46 0.71 33.96
CA ASP A 172 12.18 1.17 35.32
C ASP A 172 10.68 1.31 35.54
N VAL A 173 10.10 0.35 36.27
CA VAL A 173 8.67 0.35 36.61
C VAL A 173 8.24 1.52 37.48
N LYS A 174 9.18 2.26 38.10
CA LYS A 174 8.87 3.44 38.93
C LYS A 174 8.77 4.72 38.11
N LYS A 175 9.25 4.72 36.86
CA LYS A 175 9.23 5.88 35.98
C LYS A 175 8.07 5.78 35.02
N ARG A 176 7.39 6.91 34.83
CA ARG A 176 6.35 7.04 33.81
C ARG A 176 6.98 6.97 32.41
N LEU A 177 6.32 6.26 31.51
CA LEU A 177 6.58 6.30 30.08
C LEU A 177 5.75 7.42 29.44
N GLU A 178 6.38 8.17 28.55
CA GLU A 178 5.71 9.18 27.75
C GLU A 178 4.62 8.55 26.88
N GLY A 179 3.46 9.20 26.83
CA GLY A 179 2.27 8.64 26.20
C GLY A 179 1.57 7.53 26.98
N ALA A 180 2.08 7.05 28.11
CA ALA A 180 1.33 6.14 28.98
C ALA A 180 0.50 6.93 30.02
N SER A 181 -0.75 6.53 30.25
CA SER A 181 -1.51 7.03 31.41
C SER A 181 -0.95 6.44 32.70
N ASP A 182 -0.72 5.12 32.69
CA ASP A 182 -0.15 4.30 33.75
C ASP A 182 0.76 3.21 33.16
N LEU A 183 1.71 2.72 33.96
CA LEU A 183 2.53 1.55 33.64
C LEU A 183 2.21 0.42 34.64
N LEU A 184 1.68 -0.69 34.12
CA LEU A 184 1.22 -1.82 34.90
C LEU A 184 2.13 -3.02 34.70
N PHE A 185 2.52 -3.63 35.80
CA PHE A 185 3.36 -4.82 35.84
C PHE A 185 2.61 -5.91 36.62
N PRO A 186 1.78 -6.73 35.95
CA PRO A 186 0.94 -7.68 36.63
C PRO A 186 1.76 -8.82 37.24
N SER A 187 1.22 -9.48 38.27
CA SER A 187 1.81 -10.73 38.77
C SER A 187 1.88 -11.77 37.64
N HIS A 188 2.96 -12.56 37.61
CA HIS A 188 3.19 -13.60 36.58
C HIS A 188 3.30 -13.07 35.14
N PHE A 189 3.76 -11.83 34.98
CA PHE A 189 3.98 -11.18 33.68
C PHE A 189 4.87 -12.00 32.73
N GLU A 190 5.79 -12.81 33.27
CA GLU A 190 6.74 -13.65 32.55
C GLU A 190 6.08 -14.82 31.79
N VAL A 191 4.87 -15.25 32.21
CA VAL A 191 4.12 -16.35 31.58
C VAL A 191 2.84 -15.88 30.87
N ALA A 192 2.70 -14.57 30.60
CA ALA A 192 1.49 -14.00 30.00
C ALA A 192 1.09 -14.66 28.67
N ASN A 193 2.04 -15.10 27.85
CA ASN A 193 1.72 -15.79 26.59
C ASN A 193 1.12 -17.18 26.82
N ALA A 194 1.64 -17.95 27.79
CA ALA A 194 1.08 -19.25 28.16
C ALA A 194 -0.32 -19.11 28.76
N VAL A 195 -0.52 -18.11 29.63
CA VAL A 195 -1.85 -17.76 30.16
C VAL A 195 -2.81 -17.39 29.03
N GLY A 196 -2.36 -16.56 28.07
CA GLY A 196 -3.16 -16.18 26.91
C GLY A 196 -3.59 -17.37 26.05
N ALA A 197 -2.69 -18.34 25.83
CA ALA A 197 -3.00 -19.56 25.08
C ALA A 197 -4.03 -20.43 25.81
N ALA A 198 -3.93 -20.56 27.14
CA ALA A 198 -4.88 -21.31 27.96
C ALA A 198 -6.28 -20.67 28.02
N LEU A 199 -6.38 -19.35 27.79
CA LEU A 199 -7.64 -18.58 27.77
C LEU A 199 -8.29 -18.51 26.39
N SER A 200 -7.87 -19.36 25.45
CA SER A 200 -8.39 -19.33 24.08
C SER A 200 -9.89 -19.65 24.08
N GLN A 201 -10.68 -18.66 23.67
CA GLN A 201 -12.14 -18.76 23.55
C GLN A 201 -12.51 -19.24 22.14
N MET A 202 -13.65 -19.90 22.02
CA MET A 202 -14.17 -20.30 20.71
C MET A 202 -14.92 -19.11 20.07
N SER A 203 -14.78 -18.98 18.75
CA SER A 203 -15.34 -17.86 17.98
C SER A 203 -16.35 -18.32 16.95
N GLY A 204 -17.28 -17.43 16.60
CA GLY A 204 -18.08 -17.52 15.39
C GLY A 204 -17.96 -16.23 14.60
N SER A 205 -17.82 -16.33 13.29
CA SER A 205 -17.74 -15.18 12.39
C SER A 205 -18.65 -15.38 11.20
N VAL A 206 -19.25 -14.29 10.73
CA VAL A 206 -20.02 -14.25 9.50
C VAL A 206 -19.63 -13.01 8.71
N GLU A 207 -19.55 -13.17 7.39
CA GLU A 207 -19.32 -12.09 6.44
C GLU A 207 -20.29 -12.25 5.27
N TYR A 208 -21.01 -11.18 4.95
CA TYR A 208 -21.95 -11.16 3.82
C TYR A 208 -22.20 -9.73 3.33
N VAL A 209 -22.74 -9.60 2.12
CA VAL A 209 -23.09 -8.32 1.50
C VAL A 209 -24.60 -8.12 1.54
N VAL A 210 -25.05 -6.92 1.89
CA VAL A 210 -26.45 -6.50 1.79
C VAL A 210 -26.59 -5.36 0.78
N HIS A 211 -27.59 -5.43 -0.10
CA HIS A 211 -27.94 -4.34 -1.02
C HIS A 211 -29.04 -3.48 -0.39
N LEU A 212 -28.64 -2.40 0.27
CA LEU A 212 -29.55 -1.61 1.11
C LEU A 212 -30.65 -0.93 0.29
N ALA A 213 -30.38 -0.59 -0.97
CA ALA A 213 -31.41 -0.01 -1.85
C ALA A 213 -32.60 -0.97 -2.10
N GLU A 214 -32.39 -2.29 -2.02
CA GLU A 214 -33.47 -3.27 -2.16
C GLU A 214 -34.32 -3.39 -0.89
N GLU A 215 -33.75 -3.02 0.26
CA GLU A 215 -34.46 -3.02 1.55
C GLU A 215 -35.19 -1.69 1.84
N ILE A 216 -35.02 -0.68 0.98
CA ILE A 216 -35.53 0.68 1.19
C ILE A 216 -36.53 1.06 0.11
N SER A 217 -37.76 1.35 0.53
CA SER A 217 -38.82 1.82 -0.36
C SER A 217 -38.69 3.33 -0.66
N GLU A 218 -38.57 3.70 -1.94
CA GLU A 218 -38.68 5.10 -2.39
C GLU A 218 -40.04 5.71 -2.02
N GLU A 219 -41.08 4.90 -2.00
CA GLU A 219 -42.42 5.34 -1.62
C GLU A 219 -42.44 5.78 -0.15
N ASP A 220 -41.82 5.00 0.75
CA ASP A 220 -41.70 5.33 2.17
C ASP A 220 -40.87 6.60 2.41
N ILE A 221 -39.81 6.79 1.63
CA ILE A 221 -39.00 8.02 1.67
C ILE A 221 -39.86 9.22 1.30
N ASN A 222 -40.59 9.13 0.19
CA ASN A 222 -41.41 10.24 -0.32
C ASN A 222 -42.56 10.57 0.66
N VAL A 223 -43.22 9.57 1.24
CA VAL A 223 -44.25 9.76 2.26
C VAL A 223 -43.69 10.48 3.49
N LYS A 224 -42.60 9.98 4.07
CA LYS A 224 -41.97 10.62 5.24
C LYS A 224 -41.47 12.03 4.94
N THR A 225 -40.92 12.26 3.74
CA THR A 225 -40.48 13.58 3.29
C THR A 225 -41.65 14.55 3.26
N THR A 226 -42.80 14.10 2.75
CA THR A 226 -44.01 14.93 2.67
C THR A 226 -44.52 15.26 4.08
N THR A 227 -44.55 14.29 4.99
CA THR A 227 -44.96 14.50 6.40
C THR A 227 -44.02 15.46 7.15
N GLU A 228 -42.71 15.39 6.91
CA GLU A 228 -41.74 16.28 7.58
C GLU A 228 -41.76 17.70 6.99
N MET A 229 -42.04 17.83 5.69
CA MET A 229 -42.30 19.11 5.01
C MET A 229 -43.56 19.81 5.54
N GLU A 230 -44.60 19.05 5.91
CA GLU A 230 -45.81 19.61 6.55
C GLU A 230 -45.51 20.20 7.94
N LEU A 231 -44.52 19.63 8.66
CA LEU A 231 -44.08 20.11 9.97
C LEU A 231 -43.10 21.29 9.87
N ASN A 232 -42.26 21.32 8.82
CA ASN A 232 -41.21 22.33 8.61
C ASN A 232 -41.21 22.91 7.18
N PRO A 233 -42.23 23.70 6.79
CA PRO A 233 -42.43 24.15 5.41
C PRO A 233 -41.41 25.17 4.87
N ARG A 234 -40.40 25.57 5.66
CA ARG A 234 -39.33 26.50 5.25
C ARG A 234 -38.09 25.80 4.69
N GLU A 235 -38.00 24.48 4.84
CA GLU A 235 -36.86 23.71 4.34
C GLU A 235 -37.03 23.31 2.87
N HIS A 236 -35.92 23.08 2.16
CA HIS A 236 -35.95 22.64 0.77
C HIS A 236 -36.25 21.14 0.69
N TYR A 237 -37.18 20.74 -0.18
CA TYR A 237 -37.66 19.35 -0.29
C TYR A 237 -36.52 18.34 -0.48
N ASP A 238 -35.55 18.65 -1.35
CA ASP A 238 -34.41 17.77 -1.62
C ASP A 238 -33.51 17.55 -0.39
N ASP A 239 -33.34 18.57 0.46
CA ASP A 239 -32.54 18.48 1.68
C ASP A 239 -33.25 17.62 2.75
N VAL A 240 -34.57 17.73 2.86
CA VAL A 240 -35.39 16.88 3.72
C VAL A 240 -35.37 15.44 3.21
N LYS A 241 -35.58 15.23 1.91
CA LYS A 241 -35.54 13.91 1.26
C LYS A 241 -34.20 13.21 1.48
N LYS A 242 -33.09 13.93 1.31
CA LYS A 242 -31.73 13.41 1.52
C LYS A 242 -31.50 12.98 2.98
N ARG A 243 -31.99 13.75 3.95
CA ARG A 243 -31.87 13.47 5.39
C ARG A 243 -32.68 12.25 5.81
N ILE A 244 -33.91 12.12 5.31
CA ILE A 244 -34.78 10.97 5.57
C ILE A 244 -34.21 9.71 4.95
N ARG A 245 -33.74 9.78 3.69
CA ARG A 245 -33.04 8.67 3.04
C ARG A 245 -31.86 8.19 3.90
N LYS A 246 -31.03 9.13 4.38
CA LYS A 246 -29.90 8.81 5.26
C LYS A 246 -30.35 8.11 6.55
N SER A 247 -31.37 8.61 7.22
CA SER A 247 -31.91 8.02 8.46
C SER A 247 -32.43 6.60 8.25
N ILE A 248 -33.13 6.34 7.14
CA ILE A 248 -33.63 5.00 6.80
C ILE A 248 -32.46 4.05 6.50
N MET A 249 -31.47 4.51 5.75
CA MET A 249 -30.24 3.76 5.43
C MET A 249 -29.50 3.33 6.69
N GLU A 250 -29.31 4.24 7.64
CA GLU A 250 -28.70 3.95 8.95
C GLU A 250 -29.50 2.90 9.74
N GLY A 251 -30.83 2.94 9.63
CA GLY A 251 -31.74 1.92 10.20
C GLY A 251 -31.55 0.53 9.59
N ALA A 252 -31.48 0.44 8.26
CA ALA A 252 -31.27 -0.82 7.54
C ALA A 252 -29.90 -1.44 7.87
N ILE A 253 -28.83 -0.63 7.85
CA ILE A 253 -27.48 -1.06 8.25
C ILE A 253 -27.49 -1.59 9.69
N ARG A 254 -28.17 -0.90 10.61
CA ARG A 254 -28.24 -1.34 12.02
C ARG A 254 -28.89 -2.72 12.14
N LYS A 255 -30.00 -2.95 11.43
CA LYS A 255 -30.69 -4.25 11.38
C LYS A 255 -29.79 -5.33 10.78
N ALA A 256 -29.18 -5.07 9.63
CA ALA A 256 -28.27 -6.01 8.99
C ALA A 256 -27.13 -6.44 9.94
N LYS A 257 -26.53 -5.51 10.68
CA LYS A 257 -25.51 -5.87 11.68
C LYS A 257 -26.07 -6.66 12.87
N GLU A 258 -27.32 -6.43 13.29
CA GLU A 258 -27.98 -7.21 14.35
C GLU A 258 -28.20 -8.67 13.89
N ASP A 259 -28.63 -8.87 12.65
CA ASP A 259 -28.76 -10.19 12.04
C ASP A 259 -27.39 -10.89 11.91
N GLY A 260 -26.35 -10.16 11.51
CA GLY A 260 -24.99 -10.67 11.44
C GLY A 260 -24.46 -11.17 12.79
N ILE A 261 -24.75 -10.45 13.89
CA ILE A 261 -24.40 -10.90 15.25
C ILE A 261 -25.12 -12.21 15.60
N LYS A 262 -26.40 -12.34 15.22
CA LYS A 262 -27.17 -13.56 15.45
C LYS A 262 -26.59 -14.74 14.68
N PHE A 263 -26.25 -14.57 13.41
CA PHE A 263 -25.62 -15.62 12.61
C PHE A 263 -24.25 -16.02 13.16
N ALA A 264 -23.40 -15.05 13.51
CA ALA A 264 -22.10 -15.32 14.15
C ALA A 264 -22.27 -16.08 15.48
N THR A 265 -23.28 -15.72 16.27
CA THR A 265 -23.66 -16.42 17.51
C THR A 265 -24.10 -17.85 17.26
N ASP A 266 -24.89 -18.09 16.21
CA ASP A 266 -25.32 -19.44 15.84
C ASP A 266 -24.13 -20.30 15.38
N VAL A 267 -23.19 -19.73 14.62
CA VAL A 267 -21.92 -20.39 14.25
C VAL A 267 -21.09 -20.73 15.50
N ALA A 268 -20.90 -19.76 16.41
CA ALA A 268 -20.16 -19.98 17.66
C ALA A 268 -20.80 -21.08 18.52
N ALA A 269 -22.12 -21.05 18.65
CA ALA A 269 -22.87 -22.04 19.42
C ALA A 269 -22.75 -23.46 18.83
N LYS A 270 -22.73 -23.60 17.49
CA LYS A 270 -22.48 -24.89 16.82
C LYS A 270 -21.08 -25.44 17.13
N CYS A 271 -20.10 -24.56 17.37
CA CYS A 271 -18.77 -24.95 17.80
C CYS A 271 -18.70 -25.32 19.29
N GLY A 272 -19.78 -25.18 20.07
CA GLY A 272 -19.84 -25.54 21.50
C GLY A 272 -19.70 -24.35 22.47
N VAL A 273 -19.82 -23.11 21.97
CA VAL A 273 -19.80 -21.90 22.81
C VAL A 273 -21.06 -21.81 23.67
N ASP A 274 -20.91 -21.39 24.92
CA ASP A 274 -22.02 -20.98 25.77
C ASP A 274 -22.54 -19.60 25.34
N ARG A 275 -23.80 -19.55 24.92
CA ARG A 275 -24.43 -18.32 24.43
C ARG A 275 -24.47 -17.22 25.48
N GLU A 276 -24.52 -17.57 26.76
CA GLU A 276 -24.54 -16.59 27.86
C GLU A 276 -23.20 -15.89 28.05
N THR A 277 -22.11 -16.47 27.54
CA THR A 277 -20.75 -15.92 27.64
C THR A 277 -20.32 -15.13 26.41
N ILE A 278 -21.21 -14.95 25.43
CA ILE A 278 -20.88 -14.33 24.16
C ILE A 278 -20.55 -12.84 24.32
N ILE A 279 -19.39 -12.46 23.79
CA ILE A 279 -18.92 -11.10 23.63
C ILE A 279 -18.81 -10.80 22.13
N ILE A 280 -19.39 -9.68 21.71
CA ILE A 280 -19.25 -9.18 20.34
C ILE A 280 -17.87 -8.52 20.21
N LEU A 281 -16.99 -9.11 19.40
CA LEU A 281 -15.68 -8.55 19.09
C LEU A 281 -15.75 -7.52 17.99
N GLU A 282 -16.46 -7.87 16.92
CA GLU A 282 -16.52 -7.07 15.71
C GLU A 282 -17.95 -6.94 15.25
N LYS A 283 -18.29 -5.72 14.85
CA LYS A 283 -19.56 -5.33 14.24
C LYS A 283 -19.26 -4.20 13.27
N SER A 284 -18.86 -4.54 12.05
CA SER A 284 -18.47 -3.56 11.03
C SER A 284 -19.37 -3.61 9.81
N ASP A 285 -19.55 -2.46 9.20
CA ASP A 285 -20.11 -2.23 7.87
C ASP A 285 -19.07 -1.53 7.01
N ASN A 286 -18.83 -2.07 5.83
CA ASN A 286 -17.98 -1.43 4.84
C ASN A 286 -18.81 -1.19 3.59
N PRO A 287 -19.21 0.07 3.32
CA PRO A 287 -19.89 0.41 2.08
C PRO A 287 -19.01 0.01 0.89
N LEU A 288 -19.55 -0.83 0.02
CA LEU A 288 -18.91 -1.23 -1.22
C LEU A 288 -19.36 -0.24 -2.29
N THR A 289 -18.75 0.94 -2.27
CA THR A 289 -19.12 2.08 -3.14
C THR A 289 -19.02 1.79 -4.64
N TYR A 290 -18.34 0.70 -4.98
CA TYR A 290 -18.21 0.19 -6.34
C TYR A 290 -19.38 -0.71 -6.75
N LEU A 291 -20.09 -1.35 -5.82
CA LEU A 291 -21.25 -2.18 -6.14
C LEU A 291 -22.56 -1.35 -6.16
N PRO A 292 -23.49 -1.63 -7.09
CA PRO A 292 -24.77 -0.95 -7.14
C PRO A 292 -25.66 -1.27 -5.94
N GLY A 293 -26.65 -0.41 -5.70
CA GLY A 293 -27.69 -0.64 -4.69
C GLY A 293 -27.27 -0.35 -3.25
N ASP A 294 -26.36 0.61 -3.03
CA ASP A 294 -25.83 0.95 -1.70
C ASP A 294 -25.30 -0.29 -0.96
N ALA A 295 -24.62 -1.17 -1.71
CA ALA A 295 -24.13 -2.44 -1.20
C ALA A 295 -23.19 -2.21 -0.02
N THR A 296 -23.41 -2.95 1.06
CA THR A 296 -22.63 -2.81 2.28
C THR A 296 -22.23 -4.19 2.76
N ARG A 297 -20.92 -4.40 2.93
CA ARG A 297 -20.38 -5.63 3.50
C ARG A 297 -20.50 -5.60 5.01
N ILE A 298 -21.23 -6.55 5.58
CA ILE A 298 -21.39 -6.74 7.01
C ILE A 298 -20.43 -7.84 7.47
N ASN A 299 -19.63 -7.51 8.47
CA ASN A 299 -18.80 -8.50 9.18
C ASN A 299 -19.13 -8.43 10.66
N CYS A 300 -19.43 -9.60 11.23
CA CYS A 300 -19.68 -9.77 12.65
C CYS A 300 -18.87 -10.95 13.17
N LYS A 301 -18.15 -10.73 14.27
CA LYS A 301 -17.36 -11.75 14.96
C LYS A 301 -17.70 -11.73 16.44
N VAL A 302 -17.98 -12.90 16.97
CA VAL A 302 -18.30 -13.12 18.38
C VAL A 302 -17.39 -14.19 18.95
N VAL A 303 -17.19 -14.15 20.26
CA VAL A 303 -16.44 -15.16 21.02
C VAL A 303 -17.16 -15.47 22.32
N GLY A 304 -16.97 -16.67 22.84
CA GLY A 304 -17.44 -17.03 24.17
C GLY A 304 -16.69 -18.24 24.71
N ASP A 305 -16.96 -18.53 25.98
CA ASP A 305 -16.40 -19.70 26.65
C ASP A 305 -17.06 -20.97 26.12
N MET A 306 -16.29 -22.06 26.14
CA MET A 306 -16.85 -23.37 25.85
C MET A 306 -17.84 -23.74 26.95
N LYS A 307 -19.00 -24.29 26.59
CA LYS A 307 -19.93 -24.83 27.59
C LYS A 307 -19.20 -25.84 28.47
N SER A 308 -19.25 -25.66 29.80
CA SER A 308 -18.69 -26.62 30.73
C SER A 308 -19.42 -27.95 30.55
N ILE A 309 -18.73 -28.98 30.07
CA ILE A 309 -19.29 -30.32 29.98
C ILE A 309 -19.24 -30.92 31.39
N ASN A 310 -20.30 -30.73 32.18
CA ASN A 310 -20.42 -31.32 33.52
C ASN A 310 -20.88 -32.79 33.52
N GLU A 311 -20.83 -33.46 32.38
CA GLU A 311 -21.07 -34.90 32.27
C GLU A 311 -19.90 -35.53 31.51
N ALA A 312 -19.28 -36.54 32.13
CA ALA A 312 -18.28 -37.37 31.47
C ALA A 312 -18.92 -38.06 30.25
N TYR A 313 -18.92 -37.40 29.11
CA TYR A 313 -19.10 -38.07 27.83
C TYR A 313 -17.79 -38.81 27.56
N ALA A 314 -17.81 -40.11 27.86
CA ALA A 314 -16.93 -41.04 27.20
C ALA A 314 -16.92 -40.68 25.72
N VAL A 315 -15.73 -40.42 25.19
CA VAL A 315 -15.50 -40.21 23.76
C VAL A 315 -16.21 -41.34 23.03
N ILE A 316 -17.36 -41.03 22.41
CA ILE A 316 -17.95 -41.92 21.40
C ILE A 316 -17.04 -41.75 20.20
N ILE A 317 -15.95 -42.52 20.19
CA ILE A 317 -15.29 -42.88 18.95
C ILE A 317 -16.35 -43.69 18.22
N ASP A 318 -17.00 -43.04 17.26
CA ASP A 318 -17.85 -43.72 16.31
C ASP A 318 -17.02 -44.85 15.69
N LYS A 319 -17.40 -46.11 15.96
CA LYS A 319 -16.67 -47.28 15.45
C LYS A 319 -16.73 -47.38 13.92
N ASP A 320 -17.60 -46.59 13.30
CA ASP A 320 -17.73 -46.48 11.85
C ASP A 320 -17.03 -45.23 11.28
N PHE A 321 -16.39 -44.41 12.13
CA PHE A 321 -15.45 -43.39 11.65
C PHE A 321 -14.12 -44.05 11.28
N ILE A 322 -14.06 -44.51 10.03
CA ILE A 322 -12.81 -44.88 9.37
C ILE A 322 -12.00 -43.58 9.24
N LEU A 323 -11.02 -43.40 10.13
CA LEU A 323 -9.88 -42.53 9.86
C LEU A 323 -9.43 -42.81 8.43
N PRO A 324 -9.29 -41.81 7.53
CA PRO A 324 -8.62 -42.03 6.26
C PRO A 324 -7.31 -42.72 6.60
N SER A 325 -7.18 -43.99 6.18
CA SER A 325 -5.95 -44.74 6.35
C SER A 325 -4.83 -43.82 5.92
N GLU A 326 -3.79 -43.70 6.75
CA GLU A 326 -2.56 -43.00 6.42
C GLU A 326 -2.29 -43.19 4.92
N GLN A 327 -2.58 -42.16 4.13
CA GLN A 327 -1.82 -41.98 2.92
C GLN A 327 -0.46 -41.63 3.47
N THR A 328 0.33 -42.69 3.68
CA THR A 328 1.76 -42.62 3.59
C THR A 328 2.04 -41.65 2.45
N PHE A 329 2.57 -40.48 2.81
CA PHE A 329 3.25 -39.62 1.87
C PHE A 329 4.51 -40.37 1.42
N GLU A 330 4.32 -41.45 0.68
CA GLU A 330 5.37 -42.11 -0.07
C GLU A 330 5.57 -41.31 -1.36
N ASN A 331 6.69 -40.60 -1.36
CA ASN A 331 7.36 -40.04 -2.52
C ASN A 331 6.66 -38.88 -3.26
N SER A 332 6.79 -37.68 -2.70
CA SER A 332 7.01 -36.45 -3.50
C SER A 332 8.51 -36.23 -3.81
N SER A 333 9.30 -37.30 -3.84
CA SER A 333 10.72 -37.34 -4.29
C SER A 333 10.85 -37.59 -5.80
N LYS A 334 9.92 -37.07 -6.59
CA LYS A 334 10.03 -36.99 -8.06
C LYS A 334 9.62 -35.60 -8.56
N PHE A 335 10.32 -34.57 -8.08
CA PHE A 335 10.69 -33.52 -9.01
C PHE A 335 11.83 -34.09 -9.85
N GLU A 336 11.50 -34.56 -11.05
CA GLU A 336 12.52 -34.84 -12.05
C GLU A 336 13.31 -33.55 -12.26
N LYS A 337 14.58 -33.60 -11.84
CA LYS A 337 15.59 -32.69 -12.33
C LYS A 337 15.74 -32.98 -13.82
N GLU A 338 14.97 -32.30 -14.66
CA GLU A 338 15.50 -31.93 -15.97
C GLU A 338 16.62 -30.92 -15.71
N GLN A 339 17.83 -31.46 -15.54
CA GLN A 339 19.06 -30.71 -15.78
C GLN A 339 19.15 -30.49 -17.29
N THR A 340 18.41 -29.51 -17.79
CA THR A 340 18.83 -28.79 -18.98
C THR A 340 19.92 -27.84 -18.50
N GLU A 341 21.17 -28.15 -18.87
CA GLU A 341 22.29 -27.21 -18.79
C GLU A 341 21.97 -25.98 -19.65
N HIS A 342 21.24 -25.03 -19.08
CA HIS A 342 21.20 -23.65 -19.57
C HIS A 342 21.91 -22.77 -18.58
N THR A 343 23.19 -22.57 -18.87
CA THR A 343 24.12 -21.65 -18.23
C THR A 343 23.62 -20.22 -18.38
N ILE A 344 22.77 -19.73 -17.49
CA ILE A 344 22.55 -18.30 -17.29
C ILE A 344 22.58 -18.01 -15.78
N ASN A 345 23.56 -17.20 -15.38
CA ASN A 345 23.81 -16.71 -14.02
C ASN A 345 22.68 -15.78 -13.53
N ALA A 346 21.50 -16.31 -13.19
CA ALA A 346 20.48 -15.59 -12.43
C ALA A 346 20.52 -16.07 -10.98
N GLY A 347 20.86 -15.16 -10.06
CA GLY A 347 21.11 -15.42 -8.65
C GLY A 347 19.99 -16.20 -7.94
N LYS A 348 20.21 -17.50 -7.74
CA LYS A 348 19.53 -18.28 -6.70
C LYS A 348 20.34 -18.17 -5.40
N GLN A 349 19.98 -17.20 -4.55
CA GLN A 349 20.24 -17.26 -3.11
C GLN A 349 18.99 -16.76 -2.37
N ASP A 350 18.67 -17.43 -1.28
CA ASP A 350 17.45 -17.31 -0.48
C ASP A 350 17.06 -15.86 -0.16
N GLY A 351 16.02 -15.33 -0.83
CA GLY A 351 15.30 -14.10 -0.44
C GLY A 351 16.09 -12.79 -0.42
N ILE A 352 17.42 -12.81 -0.61
CA ILE A 352 18.27 -11.62 -0.59
C ILE A 352 18.34 -11.04 -2.01
N ILE A 353 17.74 -9.86 -2.18
CA ILE A 353 17.91 -9.09 -3.42
C ILE A 353 19.37 -8.61 -3.47
N VAL A 354 20.14 -9.15 -4.41
CA VAL A 354 21.54 -8.77 -4.61
C VAL A 354 21.59 -7.52 -5.48
N GLN A 355 22.20 -6.46 -4.96
CA GLN A 355 22.46 -5.24 -5.71
C GLN A 355 23.35 -5.56 -6.93
N SER A 356 22.89 -5.12 -8.11
CA SER A 356 23.60 -5.30 -9.38
C SER A 356 23.57 -4.02 -10.20
N ALA A 357 24.58 -3.84 -11.06
CA ALA A 357 24.52 -2.82 -12.09
C ALA A 357 23.51 -3.22 -13.19
N PRO A 358 22.87 -2.27 -13.87
CA PRO A 358 22.04 -2.54 -15.04
C PRO A 358 22.80 -3.35 -16.09
N PHE A 359 22.14 -4.36 -16.66
CA PHE A 359 22.68 -5.14 -17.77
C PHE A 359 22.11 -4.64 -19.09
N ILE A 360 22.98 -4.15 -19.98
CA ILE A 360 22.62 -3.69 -21.33
C ILE A 360 23.11 -4.73 -22.33
N ASN A 361 22.23 -5.23 -23.19
CA ASN A 361 22.59 -6.21 -24.22
C ASN A 361 23.20 -5.54 -25.47
N GLU A 362 23.60 -6.36 -26.44
CA GLU A 362 24.20 -5.91 -27.71
C GLU A 362 23.27 -5.04 -28.58
N ASN A 363 21.96 -5.10 -28.34
CA ASN A 363 20.94 -4.29 -29.01
C ASN A 363 20.66 -2.96 -28.29
N ASN A 364 21.46 -2.60 -27.27
CA ASN A 364 21.23 -1.45 -26.40
C ASN A 364 19.91 -1.52 -25.62
N GLU A 365 19.44 -2.73 -25.31
CA GLU A 365 18.26 -2.97 -24.48
C GLU A 365 18.71 -3.22 -23.04
N TRP A 366 18.10 -2.52 -22.09
CA TRP A 366 18.29 -2.78 -20.67
C TRP A 366 17.43 -3.97 -20.25
N ILE A 367 18.09 -5.08 -19.94
CA ILE A 367 17.43 -6.30 -19.44
C ILE A 367 17.33 -6.21 -17.92
N LEU A 368 16.10 -6.23 -17.41
CA LEU A 368 15.84 -5.99 -15.99
C LEU A 368 16.16 -7.22 -15.13
N SER A 369 16.91 -6.99 -14.07
CA SER A 369 17.10 -7.91 -12.96
C SER A 369 16.02 -7.73 -11.88
N VAL A 370 15.98 -8.66 -10.91
CA VAL A 370 15.13 -8.53 -9.71
C VAL A 370 15.46 -7.25 -8.90
N TYR A 371 16.72 -6.82 -8.90
CA TYR A 371 17.14 -5.58 -8.26
C TYR A 371 16.58 -4.35 -8.99
N ASP A 372 16.60 -4.37 -10.32
CA ASP A 372 16.07 -3.27 -11.14
C ASP A 372 14.58 -3.06 -10.90
N ILE A 373 13.80 -4.15 -10.79
CA ILE A 373 12.37 -4.09 -10.45
C ILE A 373 12.12 -3.45 -9.08
N GLU A 374 13.00 -3.72 -8.10
CA GLU A 374 12.89 -3.08 -6.78
C GLU A 374 13.21 -1.59 -6.82
N CYS A 375 14.29 -1.22 -7.51
CA CYS A 375 14.64 0.19 -7.72
C CYS A 375 13.50 0.95 -8.42
N ILE A 376 13.00 0.41 -9.54
CA ILE A 376 11.89 1.02 -10.29
C ILE A 376 10.65 1.14 -9.40
N GLY A 377 10.28 0.10 -8.64
CA GLY A 377 9.06 0.18 -7.82
C GLY A 377 9.16 1.13 -6.62
N ILE A 378 10.33 1.27 -5.98
CA ILE A 378 10.55 2.29 -4.94
C ILE A 378 10.49 3.68 -5.57
N GLY A 379 11.23 3.91 -6.65
CA GLY A 379 11.28 5.21 -7.33
C GLY A 379 9.91 5.63 -7.87
N ALA A 380 9.22 4.76 -8.59
CA ALA A 380 7.87 5.01 -9.09
C ALA A 380 6.84 5.22 -7.97
N GLY A 381 7.00 4.55 -6.81
CA GLY A 381 6.16 4.81 -5.65
C GLY A 381 6.35 6.23 -5.07
N ILE A 382 7.58 6.74 -5.07
CA ILE A 382 7.89 8.12 -4.65
C ILE A 382 7.40 9.13 -5.68
N LEU A 383 7.67 8.89 -6.97
CA LEU A 383 7.26 9.75 -8.09
C LEU A 383 5.74 9.80 -8.26
N GLY A 384 5.04 8.73 -7.89
CA GLY A 384 3.58 8.64 -7.95
C GLY A 384 2.84 9.55 -6.97
N CYS A 385 3.49 10.21 -6.01
CA CYS A 385 2.82 11.11 -5.04
C CYS A 385 1.60 10.49 -4.32
N ARG A 386 1.71 9.19 -3.99
CA ARG A 386 0.64 8.31 -3.44
C ARG A 386 -0.39 7.77 -4.45
N GLY A 387 -0.33 8.19 -5.70
CA GLY A 387 -1.18 7.75 -6.81
C GLY A 387 -0.61 6.58 -7.61
N GLY A 388 -1.36 6.16 -8.65
CA GLY A 388 -1.01 5.06 -9.55
C GLY A 388 -1.09 3.65 -8.95
N GLY A 389 -1.61 3.51 -7.73
CA GLY A 389 -1.77 2.23 -7.03
C GLY A 389 -0.52 1.75 -6.30
N SER A 390 -0.61 0.58 -5.66
CA SER A 390 0.53 -0.01 -4.94
C SER A 390 1.48 -0.71 -5.94
N PRO A 391 2.78 -0.34 -6.00
CA PRO A 391 3.72 -1.02 -6.89
C PRO A 391 4.00 -2.46 -6.45
N ASN A 392 3.64 -2.84 -5.22
CA ASN A 392 4.04 -4.13 -4.64
C ASN A 392 3.47 -5.33 -5.40
N PHE A 393 2.21 -5.27 -5.81
CA PHE A 393 1.58 -6.35 -6.55
C PHE A 393 2.26 -6.55 -7.90
N GLY A 394 2.43 -5.46 -8.67
CA GLY A 394 3.17 -5.48 -9.93
C GLY A 394 4.61 -5.97 -9.77
N LYS A 395 5.33 -5.53 -8.72
CA LYS A 395 6.69 -6.00 -8.42
C LYS A 395 6.74 -7.51 -8.23
N VAL A 396 5.82 -8.09 -7.46
CA VAL A 396 5.76 -9.54 -7.24
C VAL A 396 5.55 -10.29 -8.55
N LEU A 397 4.64 -9.81 -9.40
CA LEU A 397 4.41 -10.39 -10.73
C LEU A 397 5.64 -10.27 -11.63
N ALA A 398 6.30 -9.12 -11.67
CA ALA A 398 7.46 -8.88 -12.53
C ALA A 398 8.65 -9.75 -12.09
N LYS A 399 8.90 -9.85 -10.79
CA LYS A 399 9.91 -10.77 -10.26
C LYS A 399 9.60 -12.22 -10.58
N ARG A 400 8.34 -12.64 -10.43
CA ARG A 400 7.91 -14.00 -10.81
C ARG A 400 8.14 -14.26 -12.29
N ALA A 401 7.85 -13.29 -13.17
CA ALA A 401 8.10 -13.41 -14.60
C ALA A 401 9.60 -13.65 -14.88
N ILE A 402 10.49 -12.85 -14.26
CA ILE A 402 11.94 -13.01 -14.39
C ILE A 402 12.41 -14.38 -13.86
N ILE A 403 11.92 -14.80 -12.69
CA ILE A 403 12.26 -16.11 -12.10
C ILE A 403 11.81 -17.27 -13.00
N ASN A 404 10.69 -17.09 -13.71
CA ASN A 404 10.18 -18.04 -14.68
C ASN A 404 10.87 -17.95 -16.07
N GLY A 405 11.93 -17.15 -16.20
CA GLY A 405 12.73 -17.07 -17.43
C GLY A 405 12.22 -16.08 -18.48
N LYS A 406 11.25 -15.22 -18.16
CA LYS A 406 10.83 -14.13 -19.06
C LYS A 406 11.83 -12.98 -18.98
N GLU A 407 12.21 -12.43 -20.12
CA GLU A 407 13.01 -11.21 -20.20
C GLU A 407 12.10 -9.98 -20.19
N ILE A 408 12.40 -9.02 -19.32
CA ILE A 408 11.78 -7.69 -19.30
C ILE A 408 12.83 -6.70 -19.80
N LYS A 409 12.48 -5.90 -20.81
CA LYS A 409 13.44 -5.03 -21.50
C LYS A 409 12.95 -3.59 -21.53
N ILE A 410 13.85 -2.65 -21.28
CA ILE A 410 13.62 -1.21 -21.43
C ILE A 410 14.56 -0.65 -22.48
N VAL A 411 14.07 0.25 -23.34
CA VAL A 411 14.83 0.87 -24.44
C VAL A 411 14.71 2.39 -24.43
N ASN A 412 15.78 3.08 -24.83
CA ASN A 412 15.75 4.52 -25.01
C ASN A 412 14.86 4.88 -26.21
N PRO A 413 13.80 5.72 -26.03
CA PRO A 413 12.90 6.10 -27.11
C PRO A 413 13.60 6.68 -28.33
N ASP A 414 14.64 7.50 -28.16
CA ASP A 414 15.33 8.17 -29.28
C ASP A 414 15.94 7.14 -30.24
N THR A 415 16.74 6.22 -29.69
CA THR A 415 17.38 5.16 -30.49
C THR A 415 16.38 4.12 -31.01
N PHE A 416 15.33 3.81 -30.24
CA PHE A 416 14.33 2.81 -30.61
C PHE A 416 13.60 3.14 -31.92
N PHE A 417 13.43 4.43 -32.21
CA PHE A 417 12.69 4.90 -33.38
C PHE A 417 13.53 5.17 -34.63
N TRP A 418 14.85 4.91 -34.63
CA TRP A 418 15.70 5.19 -35.80
C TRP A 418 15.29 4.42 -37.06
N ASN A 419 14.81 3.18 -36.91
CA ASN A 419 14.43 2.29 -38.02
C ASN A 419 12.93 1.95 -38.04
N ARG A 420 12.08 2.85 -37.54
CA ARG A 420 10.63 2.62 -37.39
C ARG A 420 9.79 3.64 -38.16
N SER A 421 8.61 3.21 -38.59
CA SER A 421 7.67 4.03 -39.37
C SER A 421 6.88 4.97 -38.47
N GLU A 422 6.91 6.27 -38.76
CA GLU A 422 6.19 7.32 -38.03
C GLU A 422 4.69 7.00 -37.80
N ASN A 423 4.00 6.56 -38.86
CA ASN A 423 2.54 6.41 -38.86
C ASN A 423 2.05 4.96 -38.67
N ASN A 424 2.94 3.98 -38.84
CA ASN A 424 2.56 2.57 -38.80
C ASN A 424 3.07 1.86 -37.55
N ASP A 425 4.17 2.31 -36.96
CA ASP A 425 4.70 1.70 -35.73
C ASP A 425 4.28 2.53 -34.52
N LEU A 426 3.30 2.00 -33.79
CA LEU A 426 2.61 2.69 -32.71
C LEU A 426 2.99 2.11 -31.33
N ILE A 427 2.93 2.97 -30.32
CA ILE A 427 3.20 2.61 -28.93
C ILE A 427 1.89 2.44 -28.18
N ALA A 428 1.74 1.31 -27.50
CA ALA A 428 0.59 1.04 -26.64
C ALA A 428 0.78 1.64 -25.24
N LEU A 429 -0.34 2.04 -24.63
CA LEU A 429 -0.39 2.65 -23.31
C LEU A 429 -1.25 1.80 -22.37
N PRO A 430 -0.72 0.67 -21.87
CA PRO A 430 -1.43 -0.17 -20.91
C PRO A 430 -1.56 0.51 -19.55
N ALA A 431 -2.74 0.45 -18.96
CA ALA A 431 -3.01 0.87 -17.59
C ALA A 431 -4.22 0.12 -17.01
N PHE A 432 -4.51 0.34 -15.73
CA PHE A 432 -5.76 -0.08 -15.10
C PHE A 432 -6.70 1.09 -14.85
N MET A 433 -8.00 0.83 -15.00
CA MET A 433 -9.06 1.70 -14.52
C MET A 433 -9.97 0.92 -13.58
N GLY A 434 -10.33 1.51 -12.45
CA GLY A 434 -11.21 0.85 -11.47
C GLY A 434 -11.19 1.49 -10.10
N ALA A 435 -11.89 0.86 -9.17
CA ALA A 435 -11.87 1.24 -7.77
C ALA A 435 -10.59 0.71 -7.09
N PRO A 436 -9.80 1.54 -6.40
CA PRO A 436 -8.56 1.11 -5.75
C PRO A 436 -8.74 -0.09 -4.81
N TYR A 437 -9.80 -0.12 -4.01
CA TYR A 437 -10.12 -1.24 -3.13
C TYR A 437 -10.35 -2.56 -3.87
N VAL A 438 -10.96 -2.50 -5.07
CA VAL A 438 -11.19 -3.72 -5.88
C VAL A 438 -9.88 -4.28 -6.39
N ILE A 439 -8.93 -3.44 -6.80
CA ILE A 439 -7.58 -3.88 -7.22
C ILE A 439 -6.83 -4.57 -6.06
N SER A 440 -7.08 -4.16 -4.82
CA SER A 440 -6.52 -4.82 -3.63
C SER A 440 -7.20 -6.15 -3.27
N GLU A 441 -8.46 -6.36 -3.68
CA GLU A 441 -9.22 -7.58 -3.38
C GLU A 441 -9.19 -8.61 -4.52
N LYS A 442 -9.15 -8.14 -5.77
CA LYS A 442 -9.19 -8.95 -7.00
C LYS A 442 -7.81 -8.97 -7.63
N LEU A 443 -7.26 -10.17 -7.82
CA LEU A 443 -6.00 -10.36 -8.52
C LEU A 443 -6.15 -9.96 -9.99
N VAL A 444 -5.17 -9.23 -10.51
CA VAL A 444 -5.01 -9.02 -11.96
C VAL A 444 -4.75 -10.36 -12.63
N SER A 445 -5.45 -10.63 -13.74
CA SER A 445 -5.35 -11.90 -14.46
C SER A 445 -4.90 -11.71 -15.91
N GLY A 446 -5.56 -10.84 -16.67
CA GLY A 446 -5.32 -10.71 -18.11
C GLY A 446 -6.08 -9.56 -18.79
N GLU A 447 -6.73 -8.69 -18.02
CA GLU A 447 -7.58 -7.62 -18.52
C GLU A 447 -6.86 -6.70 -19.51
N ILE A 448 -5.61 -6.31 -19.20
CA ILE A 448 -4.80 -5.47 -20.09
C ILE A 448 -4.44 -6.20 -21.39
N LEU A 449 -4.11 -7.50 -21.32
CA LEU A 449 -3.79 -8.29 -22.52
C LEU A 449 -5.01 -8.45 -23.41
N THR A 450 -6.19 -8.64 -22.83
CA THR A 450 -7.47 -8.66 -23.55
C THR A 450 -7.77 -7.31 -24.21
N ALA A 451 -7.56 -6.21 -23.49
CA ALA A 451 -7.72 -4.87 -24.06
C ALA A 451 -6.72 -4.61 -25.19
N LEU A 452 -5.46 -5.05 -25.04
CA LEU A 452 -4.47 -4.96 -26.10
C LEU A 452 -4.82 -5.79 -27.32
N GLN A 453 -5.34 -7.00 -27.12
CA GLN A 453 -5.84 -7.79 -28.23
C GLN A 453 -7.02 -7.10 -28.92
N CYS A 454 -7.93 -6.49 -28.16
CA CYS A 454 -9.01 -5.65 -28.69
C CYS A 454 -8.46 -4.53 -29.59
N MET A 455 -7.43 -3.81 -29.14
CA MET A 455 -6.79 -2.75 -29.93
C MET A 455 -6.13 -3.31 -31.20
N LYS A 456 -5.47 -4.48 -31.13
CA LYS A 456 -4.87 -5.14 -32.30
C LYS A 456 -5.94 -5.57 -33.31
N ASP A 457 -7.06 -6.10 -32.84
CA ASP A 457 -8.21 -6.49 -33.67
C ASP A 457 -8.79 -5.26 -34.37
N LEU A 458 -8.94 -4.14 -33.65
CA LEU A 458 -9.41 -2.87 -34.21
C LEU A 458 -8.51 -2.34 -35.34
N TYR A 459 -7.19 -2.45 -35.16
CA TYR A 459 -6.21 -2.07 -36.20
C TYR A 459 -6.03 -3.12 -37.29
N ALA A 460 -6.57 -4.32 -37.12
CA ALA A 460 -6.48 -5.35 -38.14
C ALA A 460 -7.26 -4.92 -39.41
N VAL A 461 -6.69 -5.26 -40.57
CA VAL A 461 -7.34 -5.15 -41.88
C VAL A 461 -7.72 -3.70 -42.30
N GLY A 462 -7.20 -2.68 -41.61
CA GLY A 462 -7.54 -1.28 -41.92
C GLY A 462 -9.03 -0.97 -41.68
N GLN A 463 -9.69 -1.73 -40.80
CA GLN A 463 -11.10 -1.50 -40.47
C GLN A 463 -11.29 -0.17 -39.77
N TYR A 464 -10.35 0.24 -38.91
CA TYR A 464 -10.43 1.51 -38.20
C TYR A 464 -9.63 2.62 -38.90
N GLN A 465 -10.29 3.75 -39.15
CA GLN A 465 -9.67 4.99 -39.62
C GLN A 465 -10.30 6.21 -38.94
N ASP A 466 -9.57 6.79 -38.00
CA ASP A 466 -9.87 8.09 -37.37
C ASP A 466 -11.32 8.30 -36.90
N GLY A 467 -11.82 7.35 -36.10
CA GLY A 467 -13.19 7.38 -35.57
C GLY A 467 -14.17 6.51 -36.35
N ASP A 468 -13.84 6.18 -37.60
CA ASP A 468 -14.69 5.36 -38.45
C ASP A 468 -14.24 3.89 -38.49
N LEU A 469 -15.23 3.00 -38.47
CA LEU A 469 -15.06 1.56 -38.67
C LEU A 469 -15.68 1.16 -40.02
N HIS A 470 -14.85 0.67 -40.95
CA HIS A 470 -15.22 0.36 -42.34
C HIS A 470 -16.13 -0.88 -42.46
N SER A 471 -16.01 -1.88 -41.58
CA SER A 471 -16.92 -3.04 -41.51
C SER A 471 -17.74 -2.97 -40.22
N LYS A 472 -19.07 -3.01 -40.34
CA LYS A 472 -20.02 -2.87 -39.21
C LYS A 472 -20.90 -4.12 -39.02
N ASP A 473 -20.61 -5.20 -39.75
CA ASP A 473 -21.44 -6.41 -39.73
C ASP A 473 -21.36 -7.06 -38.35
N GLY A 474 -22.50 -7.11 -37.65
CA GLY A 474 -22.59 -7.71 -36.31
C GLY A 474 -21.98 -6.87 -35.18
N ILE A 475 -21.61 -5.60 -35.43
CA ILE A 475 -21.05 -4.69 -34.42
C ILE A 475 -22.06 -3.58 -34.13
N ASP A 476 -22.48 -3.47 -32.88
CA ASP A 476 -23.37 -2.39 -32.43
C ASP A 476 -22.54 -1.13 -32.10
N ILE A 477 -22.57 -0.15 -33.01
CA ILE A 477 -21.90 1.14 -32.82
C ILE A 477 -22.91 2.12 -32.23
N GLU A 478 -22.59 2.63 -31.05
CA GLU A 478 -23.37 3.64 -30.38
C GLU A 478 -22.75 5.04 -30.60
N THR A 479 -23.62 6.05 -30.71
CA THR A 479 -23.22 7.44 -30.84
C THR A 479 -23.94 8.28 -29.78
N ALA A 480 -23.16 9.09 -29.07
CA ALA A 480 -23.64 10.17 -28.22
C ALA A 480 -23.09 11.51 -28.73
N ILE A 481 -23.51 12.63 -28.16
CA ILE A 481 -23.01 13.95 -28.54
C ILE A 481 -21.48 13.95 -28.43
N GLY A 482 -20.77 14.11 -29.55
CA GLY A 482 -19.30 14.18 -29.59
C GLY A 482 -18.56 12.84 -29.37
N CYS A 483 -19.26 11.71 -29.28
CA CYS A 483 -18.66 10.43 -28.89
C CYS A 483 -19.21 9.28 -29.75
N THR A 484 -18.33 8.40 -30.23
CA THR A 484 -18.70 7.17 -30.93
C THR A 484 -17.95 6.00 -30.29
N PHE A 485 -18.68 4.95 -29.89
CA PHE A 485 -18.12 3.84 -29.11
C PHE A 485 -18.86 2.52 -29.32
N ILE A 486 -18.26 1.44 -28.85
CA ILE A 486 -18.78 0.07 -28.86
C ILE A 486 -18.67 -0.47 -27.44
N LYS A 487 -19.76 -0.97 -26.86
CA LYS A 487 -19.75 -1.52 -25.49
C LYS A 487 -19.37 -3.01 -25.43
N ASP A 488 -19.69 -3.76 -26.47
CA ASP A 488 -19.39 -5.19 -26.58
C ASP A 488 -18.80 -5.52 -27.96
N TYR A 489 -17.49 -5.41 -28.07
CA TYR A 489 -16.76 -5.66 -29.31
C TYR A 489 -16.43 -7.15 -29.44
N ALA A 490 -17.09 -7.84 -30.38
CA ALA A 490 -16.92 -9.28 -30.63
C ALA A 490 -15.61 -9.62 -31.36
N THR A 491 -15.05 -10.80 -31.08
CA THR A 491 -13.79 -11.26 -31.69
C THR A 491 -14.02 -11.57 -33.17
N ILE A 492 -13.26 -10.93 -34.05
CA ILE A 492 -13.31 -11.23 -35.49
C ILE A 492 -12.73 -12.63 -35.67
N SER A 493 -13.52 -13.55 -36.26
CA SER A 493 -13.07 -14.93 -36.45
C SER A 493 -11.94 -14.99 -37.49
N GLU A 494 -10.89 -15.77 -37.24
CA GLU A 494 -9.77 -15.97 -38.18
C GLU A 494 -10.21 -16.46 -39.57
N ARG A 495 -11.44 -16.99 -39.71
CA ARG A 495 -11.98 -17.51 -40.98
C ARG A 495 -12.27 -16.44 -42.03
N ASP A 496 -12.42 -15.18 -41.64
CA ASP A 496 -12.63 -14.07 -42.58
C ASP A 496 -11.32 -13.39 -43.06
N SER A 497 -10.16 -13.88 -42.60
CA SER A 497 -8.84 -13.36 -43.00
C SER A 497 -8.37 -13.82 -44.39
N GLY A 498 -9.11 -14.72 -45.05
CA GLY A 498 -8.65 -15.52 -46.19
C GLY A 498 -8.59 -14.86 -47.58
N SER A 499 -8.79 -13.55 -47.74
CA SER A 499 -8.75 -12.94 -49.10
C SER A 499 -8.11 -11.56 -49.25
N ILE A 500 -7.39 -11.04 -48.26
CA ILE A 500 -6.84 -9.67 -48.34
C ILE A 500 -5.31 -9.71 -48.29
N THR A 501 -4.70 -9.83 -49.46
CA THR A 501 -3.25 -9.97 -49.66
C THR A 501 -2.50 -8.64 -49.90
N ASN A 502 -3.15 -7.48 -49.74
CA ASN A 502 -2.48 -6.18 -49.82
C ASN A 502 -2.38 -5.52 -48.45
N LEU A 503 -1.18 -5.48 -47.87
CA LEU A 503 -0.85 -4.96 -46.54
C LEU A 503 -0.20 -3.57 -46.60
N GLU A 504 -0.73 -2.63 -47.39
CA GLU A 504 -0.34 -1.22 -47.28
C GLU A 504 -1.19 -0.53 -46.20
N GLY A 505 -0.56 0.12 -45.21
CA GLY A 505 -1.25 0.91 -44.16
C GLY A 505 -1.59 0.19 -42.84
N LYS A 506 -1.06 -1.02 -42.60
CA LYS A 506 -1.28 -1.74 -41.33
C LYS A 506 -0.57 -1.03 -40.16
N LYS A 507 -1.33 -0.68 -39.13
CA LYS A 507 -0.82 -0.20 -37.84
C LYS A 507 -0.31 -1.38 -37.01
N ASN A 508 0.92 -1.28 -36.52
CA ASN A 508 1.61 -2.28 -35.73
C ASN A 508 1.91 -1.69 -34.35
N ILE A 509 1.61 -2.44 -33.30
CA ILE A 509 2.05 -2.09 -31.94
C ILE A 509 3.45 -2.68 -31.74
N VAL A 510 4.43 -1.81 -31.49
CA VAL A 510 5.85 -2.21 -31.48
C VAL A 510 6.49 -2.18 -30.10
N GLY A 511 5.80 -1.64 -29.10
CA GLY A 511 6.23 -1.61 -27.71
C GLY A 511 5.18 -0.91 -26.85
N PRO A 512 5.11 -1.22 -25.55
CA PRO A 512 4.35 -0.43 -24.61
C PRO A 512 5.20 0.70 -24.00
N MET A 513 4.54 1.72 -23.46
CA MET A 513 5.13 2.68 -22.52
C MET A 513 4.18 2.91 -21.35
N SER A 514 4.66 3.52 -20.27
CA SER A 514 3.79 3.83 -19.14
C SER A 514 2.91 5.05 -19.41
N GLY A 515 1.65 4.99 -18.98
CA GLY A 515 0.78 6.16 -18.97
C GLY A 515 1.24 7.20 -17.94
N GLU A 516 1.71 6.72 -16.78
CA GLU A 516 2.19 7.53 -15.66
C GLU A 516 3.26 6.77 -14.86
N ILE A 517 4.35 7.44 -14.48
CA ILE A 517 5.39 6.84 -13.64
C ILE A 517 4.99 6.83 -12.15
N GLY A 518 3.90 6.12 -11.84
CA GLY A 518 3.34 5.98 -10.50
C GLY A 518 2.87 4.56 -10.19
N GLY A 519 3.29 4.01 -9.05
CA GLY A 519 2.66 2.83 -8.47
C GLY A 519 2.63 1.58 -9.36
N LEU A 520 1.47 0.94 -9.45
CA LEU A 520 1.20 -0.23 -10.30
C LEU A 520 1.30 0.12 -11.80
N ASN A 521 0.83 1.30 -12.19
CA ASN A 521 0.83 1.75 -13.60
C ASN A 521 2.24 1.93 -14.19
N ALA A 522 3.26 2.09 -13.35
CA ALA A 522 4.65 2.03 -13.78
C ALA A 522 5.14 0.58 -14.05
N ILE A 523 4.53 -0.43 -13.44
CA ILE A 523 4.98 -1.83 -13.56
C ILE A 523 4.20 -2.61 -14.63
N GLU A 524 2.92 -2.30 -14.84
CA GLU A 524 2.09 -3.00 -15.84
C GLU A 524 2.67 -3.02 -17.26
N PRO A 525 3.21 -1.91 -17.82
CA PRO A 525 3.85 -1.94 -19.13
C PRO A 525 5.02 -2.93 -19.20
N LEU A 526 5.76 -3.12 -18.10
CA LEU A 526 6.84 -4.09 -18.00
C LEU A 526 6.32 -5.53 -18.13
N LEU A 527 5.20 -5.84 -17.48
CA LEU A 527 4.55 -7.15 -17.57
C LEU A 527 4.01 -7.41 -18.97
N VAL A 528 3.38 -6.41 -19.59
CA VAL A 528 2.89 -6.50 -20.98
C VAL A 528 4.04 -6.71 -21.95
N GLY A 529 5.13 -5.96 -21.80
CA GLY A 529 6.34 -6.12 -22.61
C GLY A 529 6.92 -7.54 -22.50
N ALA A 530 7.02 -8.05 -21.26
CA ALA A 530 7.50 -9.40 -21.00
C ALA A 530 6.62 -10.49 -21.63
N GLU A 531 5.29 -10.32 -21.57
CA GLU A 531 4.36 -11.31 -22.12
C GLU A 531 4.40 -11.36 -23.64
N LEU A 532 4.57 -10.21 -24.29
CA LEU A 532 4.63 -10.09 -25.75
C LEU A 532 6.03 -10.25 -26.34
N GLY A 533 7.07 -10.25 -25.50
CA GLY A 533 8.45 -10.18 -25.95
C GLY A 533 8.81 -8.84 -26.62
N LEU A 534 8.11 -7.76 -26.27
CA LEU A 534 8.35 -6.41 -26.80
C LEU A 534 9.08 -5.54 -25.78
N PRO A 535 9.99 -4.65 -26.21
CA PRO A 535 10.66 -3.74 -25.31
C PRO A 535 9.73 -2.62 -24.85
N VAL A 536 9.87 -2.21 -23.59
CA VAL A 536 9.16 -1.07 -23.00
C VAL A 536 9.98 0.20 -23.22
N LEU A 537 9.33 1.27 -23.64
CA LEU A 537 10.02 2.54 -23.85
C LEU A 537 10.32 3.21 -22.50
N ASP A 538 11.53 3.75 -22.36
CA ASP A 538 11.93 4.57 -21.21
C ASP A 538 11.30 5.97 -21.27
N CYS A 539 9.98 6.01 -21.08
CA CYS A 539 9.19 7.22 -20.98
C CYS A 539 7.83 6.94 -20.32
N ASP A 540 7.19 8.01 -19.87
CA ASP A 540 5.80 7.98 -19.44
C ASP A 540 5.06 9.24 -19.89
N GLY A 541 3.73 9.30 -19.72
CA GLY A 541 2.96 10.45 -20.18
C GLY A 541 2.58 11.47 -19.12
N MET A 542 3.06 11.40 -17.88
CA MET A 542 2.70 12.37 -16.83
C MET A 542 3.89 12.87 -15.99
N GLY A 543 4.97 12.09 -15.86
CA GLY A 543 6.13 12.36 -15.00
C GLY A 543 5.88 12.21 -13.49
N ARG A 544 4.63 11.89 -13.12
CA ARG A 544 4.07 11.60 -11.79
C ARG A 544 2.68 10.97 -11.99
N ALA A 545 1.96 10.67 -10.91
CA ALA A 545 0.53 10.35 -11.02
C ALA A 545 -0.36 11.60 -10.95
N PHE A 546 -1.46 11.57 -11.70
CA PHE A 546 -2.54 12.56 -11.68
C PHE A 546 -3.92 11.88 -11.68
N PRO A 547 -4.96 12.54 -11.14
CA PRO A 547 -6.26 11.90 -10.96
C PRO A 547 -7.11 11.75 -12.23
N GLU A 548 -6.85 12.52 -13.29
CA GLU A 548 -7.73 12.61 -14.46
C GLU A 548 -6.98 12.45 -15.79
N LEU A 549 -7.60 11.81 -16.78
CA LEU A 549 -6.94 11.51 -18.05
C LEU A 549 -6.54 12.77 -18.84
N GLN A 550 -7.26 13.88 -18.70
CA GLN A 550 -6.91 15.15 -19.36
C GLN A 550 -5.52 15.69 -18.95
N MET A 551 -4.97 15.22 -17.82
CA MET A 551 -3.65 15.58 -17.32
C MET A 551 -2.51 14.78 -17.99
N PHE A 552 -2.86 13.83 -18.86
CA PHE A 552 -1.91 13.07 -19.68
C PHE A 552 -1.25 14.00 -20.70
N CYS A 553 0.07 14.09 -20.66
CA CYS A 553 0.89 15.02 -21.42
C CYS A 553 0.59 14.96 -22.93
N PRO A 554 0.48 13.79 -23.58
CA PRO A 554 0.05 13.73 -24.98
C PRO A 554 -1.28 14.44 -25.26
N PHE A 555 -2.29 14.31 -24.39
CA PHE A 555 -3.58 15.00 -24.56
C PHE A 555 -3.47 16.50 -24.29
N ILE A 556 -2.70 16.90 -23.27
CA ILE A 556 -2.36 18.30 -23.05
C ILE A 556 -1.82 18.89 -24.35
N TYR A 557 -0.95 18.19 -25.07
CA TYR A 557 -0.34 18.65 -26.33
C TYR A 557 -1.04 18.13 -27.62
N GLY A 558 -2.33 17.82 -27.53
CA GLY A 558 -3.23 17.62 -28.67
C GLY A 558 -3.13 16.28 -29.39
N ALA A 559 -2.58 15.24 -28.76
CA ALA A 559 -2.85 13.87 -29.18
C ALA A 559 -4.33 13.54 -28.96
N LYS A 560 -4.90 12.69 -29.82
CA LYS A 560 -6.31 12.31 -29.75
C LYS A 560 -6.54 11.30 -28.63
N PRO A 561 -7.63 11.40 -27.84
CA PRO A 561 -7.95 10.42 -26.80
C PRO A 561 -8.57 9.12 -27.35
N TYR A 562 -8.45 8.86 -28.64
CA TYR A 562 -9.03 7.70 -29.32
C TYR A 562 -8.14 7.25 -30.50
N PRO A 563 -8.27 5.99 -30.96
CA PRO A 563 -9.12 4.95 -30.40
C PRO A 563 -8.56 4.48 -29.06
N ALA A 564 -9.41 4.01 -28.16
CA ALA A 564 -8.98 3.41 -26.90
C ALA A 564 -9.81 2.16 -26.62
N THR A 565 -9.29 1.22 -25.84
CA THR A 565 -9.97 -0.04 -25.55
C THR A 565 -9.94 -0.38 -24.08
N LEU A 566 -11.03 -0.95 -23.57
CA LEU A 566 -11.19 -1.41 -22.19
C LEU A 566 -11.64 -2.87 -22.20
N ALA A 567 -11.13 -3.70 -21.28
CA ALA A 567 -11.58 -5.07 -21.13
C ALA A 567 -11.57 -5.56 -19.67
N ASP A 568 -12.37 -6.59 -19.41
CA ASP A 568 -12.40 -7.30 -18.12
C ASP A 568 -11.76 -8.70 -18.20
N ASP A 569 -11.75 -9.40 -17.07
CA ASP A 569 -11.17 -10.75 -16.91
C ASP A 569 -12.06 -11.85 -17.48
N LYS A 570 -13.29 -11.51 -17.89
CA LYS A 570 -14.26 -12.42 -18.50
C LYS A 570 -14.29 -12.32 -20.02
N GLY A 571 -13.45 -11.44 -20.60
CA GLY A 571 -13.33 -11.25 -22.03
C GLY A 571 -14.32 -10.26 -22.63
N ARG A 572 -15.05 -9.47 -21.82
CA ARG A 572 -15.85 -8.35 -22.34
C ARG A 572 -14.92 -7.23 -22.79
N ARG A 573 -15.25 -6.58 -23.91
CA ARG A 573 -14.40 -5.60 -24.56
C ARG A 573 -15.21 -4.39 -25.00
N ALA A 574 -14.79 -3.20 -24.58
CA ALA A 574 -15.35 -1.93 -25.03
C ALA A 574 -14.30 -1.15 -25.83
N VAL A 575 -14.76 -0.36 -26.81
CA VAL A 575 -13.93 0.43 -27.72
C VAL A 575 -14.47 1.86 -27.76
N ALA A 576 -13.61 2.84 -27.49
CA ALA A 576 -13.86 4.24 -27.81
C ALA A 576 -13.32 4.49 -29.23
N LEU A 577 -14.20 4.65 -30.22
CA LEU A 577 -13.80 4.90 -31.61
C LEU A 577 -13.42 6.37 -31.82
N HIS A 578 -14.26 7.28 -31.31
CA HIS A 578 -14.07 8.75 -31.32
C HIS A 578 -14.55 9.34 -29.99
N MET A 579 -13.79 10.30 -29.46
CA MET A 579 -14.12 11.06 -28.26
C MET A 579 -13.65 12.51 -28.43
N ASP A 580 -14.52 13.50 -28.22
CA ASP A 580 -14.17 14.92 -28.34
C ASP A 580 -13.09 15.35 -27.34
N THR A 581 -13.15 14.83 -26.10
CA THR A 581 -12.16 15.13 -25.05
C THR A 581 -11.70 13.90 -24.28
N ALA A 582 -10.55 14.01 -23.62
CA ALA A 582 -10.06 12.97 -22.70
C ALA A 582 -11.02 12.74 -21.50
N LYS A 583 -11.79 13.76 -21.12
CA LYS A 583 -12.81 13.66 -20.06
C LYS A 583 -14.01 12.84 -20.50
N ASP A 584 -14.39 12.91 -21.78
CA ASP A 584 -15.45 12.08 -22.34
C ASP A 584 -15.03 10.61 -22.38
N LEU A 585 -13.78 10.35 -22.80
CA LEU A 585 -13.18 9.01 -22.74
C LEU A 585 -13.22 8.45 -21.31
N GLU A 586 -12.74 9.22 -20.34
CA GLU A 586 -12.71 8.81 -18.94
C GLU A 586 -14.12 8.52 -18.41
N THR A 587 -15.09 9.41 -18.69
CA THR A 587 -16.48 9.25 -18.27
C THR A 587 -17.09 7.98 -18.86
N PHE A 588 -16.85 7.70 -20.14
CA PHE A 588 -17.30 6.49 -20.80
C PHE A 588 -16.72 5.24 -20.14
N PHE A 589 -15.40 5.14 -20.05
CA PHE A 589 -14.76 3.94 -19.50
C PHE A 589 -15.03 3.72 -18.01
N ARG A 590 -15.18 4.78 -17.20
CA ARG A 590 -15.59 4.63 -15.79
C ARG A 590 -16.96 3.99 -15.67
N ARG A 591 -17.91 4.32 -16.56
CA ARG A 591 -19.23 3.68 -16.60
C ARG A 591 -19.14 2.21 -16.99
N GLU A 592 -18.43 1.89 -18.08
CA GLU A 592 -18.28 0.50 -18.52
C GLU A 592 -17.53 -0.36 -17.48
N THR A 593 -16.59 0.24 -16.76
CA THR A 593 -15.84 -0.43 -15.69
C THR A 593 -16.76 -0.92 -14.57
N ILE A 594 -17.86 -0.22 -14.26
CA ILE A 594 -18.84 -0.66 -13.24
C ILE A 594 -19.45 -2.00 -13.66
N GLU A 595 -19.92 -2.10 -14.90
CA GLU A 595 -20.46 -3.33 -15.47
C GLU A 595 -19.40 -4.44 -15.52
N MET A 596 -18.14 -4.09 -15.70
CA MET A 596 -16.96 -4.98 -15.69
C MET A 596 -16.57 -5.53 -14.31
N GLY A 597 -17.32 -5.22 -13.25
CA GLY A 597 -16.98 -5.61 -11.88
C GLY A 597 -16.02 -4.64 -11.21
N CYS A 598 -16.06 -3.37 -11.64
CA CYS A 598 -15.37 -2.22 -11.06
C CYS A 598 -13.84 -2.21 -11.21
N MET A 599 -13.34 -3.00 -12.13
CA MET A 599 -11.94 -3.05 -12.53
C MET A 599 -11.85 -3.52 -13.99
N GLY A 600 -11.02 -2.85 -14.79
CA GLY A 600 -10.75 -3.23 -16.17
C GLY A 600 -9.36 -2.77 -16.61
N GLY A 601 -8.78 -3.52 -17.53
CA GLY A 601 -7.53 -3.17 -18.21
C GLY A 601 -7.83 -2.26 -19.39
N ILE A 602 -7.05 -1.20 -19.53
CA ILE A 602 -7.23 -0.19 -20.58
C ILE A 602 -5.97 -0.11 -21.44
N ILE A 603 -6.16 0.05 -22.75
CA ILE A 603 -5.15 0.58 -23.66
C ILE A 603 -5.64 1.97 -24.10
N LEU A 604 -4.93 3.02 -23.69
CA LEU A 604 -5.20 4.37 -24.17
C LEU A 604 -4.82 4.50 -25.66
N SER A 605 -5.18 5.63 -26.26
CA SER A 605 -4.83 5.98 -27.63
C SER A 605 -3.34 5.79 -27.93
N THR A 606 -3.04 4.87 -28.86
CA THR A 606 -1.65 4.57 -29.19
C THR A 606 -0.95 5.78 -29.79
N LEU A 607 0.35 5.93 -29.51
CA LEU A 607 1.12 7.09 -29.91
C LEU A 607 2.03 6.79 -31.09
N THR A 608 2.19 7.80 -31.95
CA THR A 608 3.23 7.82 -33.01
C THR A 608 4.60 8.16 -32.44
N LYS A 609 5.65 7.96 -33.25
CA LYS A 609 7.03 8.34 -32.90
C LYS A 609 7.13 9.81 -32.49
N SER A 610 6.59 10.73 -33.29
CA SER A 610 6.64 12.17 -33.00
C SER A 610 5.89 12.53 -31.73
N GLU A 611 4.76 11.88 -31.45
CA GLU A 611 4.02 12.09 -30.21
C GLU A 611 4.79 11.60 -29.00
N VAL A 612 5.44 10.45 -29.07
CA VAL A 612 6.29 9.97 -27.96
C VAL A 612 7.46 10.93 -27.73
N LEU A 613 8.23 11.25 -28.76
CA LEU A 613 9.45 12.05 -28.59
C LEU A 613 9.18 13.50 -28.15
N ASN A 614 8.03 14.08 -28.52
CA ASN A 614 7.75 15.50 -28.30
C ASN A 614 6.65 15.79 -27.26
N LYS A 615 5.81 14.81 -26.91
CA LYS A 615 4.64 15.01 -26.04
C LYS A 615 4.62 14.08 -24.83
N THR A 616 5.74 13.43 -24.50
CA THR A 616 5.88 12.57 -23.31
C THR A 616 7.06 12.98 -22.45
N ILE A 617 7.19 12.35 -21.28
CA ILE A 617 8.29 12.55 -20.34
C ILE A 617 9.30 11.44 -20.62
N LEU A 618 10.41 11.80 -21.25
CA LEU A 618 11.48 10.86 -21.56
C LEU A 618 12.28 10.48 -20.30
N LEU A 619 12.85 9.29 -20.31
CA LEU A 619 13.77 8.76 -19.29
C LEU A 619 13.15 8.59 -17.90
N SER A 620 11.83 8.38 -17.83
CA SER A 620 11.12 8.26 -16.55
C SER A 620 11.38 6.94 -15.82
N TYR A 621 11.58 5.83 -16.52
CA TYR A 621 12.03 4.58 -15.91
C TYR A 621 13.48 4.69 -15.43
N SER A 622 14.35 5.32 -16.22
CA SER A 622 15.72 5.64 -15.79
C SER A 622 15.71 6.51 -14.52
N ARG A 623 14.87 7.55 -14.45
CA ARG A 623 14.69 8.37 -13.24
C ARG A 623 14.24 7.54 -12.05
N ALA A 624 13.18 6.74 -12.21
CA ALA A 624 12.64 5.90 -11.15
C ALA A 624 13.70 4.91 -10.63
N TRP A 625 14.46 4.28 -11.53
CA TRP A 625 15.53 3.37 -11.16
C TRP A 625 16.67 4.07 -10.44
N ASN A 626 17.16 5.21 -10.96
CA ASN A 626 18.24 5.96 -10.34
C ASN A 626 17.88 6.37 -8.90
N LEU A 627 16.65 6.88 -8.71
CA LEU A 627 16.11 7.25 -7.40
C LEU A 627 16.04 6.04 -6.45
N GLY A 628 15.47 4.92 -6.91
CA GLY A 628 15.39 3.69 -6.12
C GLY A 628 16.76 3.12 -5.78
N ASN A 629 17.71 3.13 -6.71
CA ASN A 629 19.07 2.65 -6.51
C ASN A 629 19.84 3.51 -5.49
N VAL A 630 19.66 4.84 -5.51
CA VAL A 630 20.21 5.74 -4.49
C VAL A 630 19.69 5.38 -3.10
N ILE A 631 18.38 5.19 -2.96
CA ILE A 631 17.76 4.82 -1.67
C ILE A 631 18.27 3.47 -1.18
N MET A 632 18.27 2.45 -2.04
CA MET A 632 18.74 1.11 -1.69
C MET A 632 20.22 1.10 -1.30
N THR A 633 21.05 1.90 -1.99
CA THR A 633 22.46 2.09 -1.66
C THR A 633 22.62 2.73 -0.30
N SER A 634 21.90 3.83 -0.01
CA SER A 634 21.96 4.49 1.29
C SER A 634 21.55 3.57 2.44
N ARG A 635 20.50 2.76 2.26
CA ARG A 635 20.09 1.75 3.26
C ARG A 635 21.19 0.73 3.54
N LYS A 636 21.85 0.24 2.49
CA LYS A 636 22.95 -0.73 2.60
C LYS A 636 24.18 -0.11 3.28
N GLU A 637 24.50 1.12 2.95
CA GLU A 637 25.61 1.90 3.52
C GLU A 637 25.29 2.51 4.89
N LYS A 638 24.03 2.42 5.33
CA LYS A 638 23.50 2.98 6.57
C LYS A 638 23.67 4.51 6.66
N THR A 639 23.51 5.19 5.52
CA THR A 639 23.43 6.65 5.43
C THR A 639 21.97 7.09 5.35
N ASP A 640 21.69 8.37 5.58
CA ASP A 640 20.33 8.91 5.55
C ASP A 640 19.74 8.82 4.11
N PRO A 641 18.72 7.96 3.88
CA PRO A 641 18.13 7.81 2.55
C PRO A 641 17.32 9.05 2.13
N ILE A 642 16.82 9.84 3.07
CA ILE A 642 16.05 11.06 2.79
C ILE A 642 16.97 12.15 2.23
N GLU A 643 18.12 12.36 2.84
CA GLU A 643 19.14 13.29 2.31
C GLU A 643 19.66 12.83 0.95
N ALA A 644 19.79 11.52 0.75
CA ALA A 644 20.19 10.97 -0.55
C ALA A 644 19.17 11.30 -1.67
N ILE A 645 17.86 11.21 -1.39
CA ILE A 645 16.80 11.62 -2.32
C ILE A 645 16.91 13.11 -2.65
N ILE A 646 17.01 13.96 -1.62
CA ILE A 646 17.08 15.43 -1.77
C ILE A 646 18.24 15.83 -2.66
N ASN A 647 19.43 15.28 -2.40
CA ASN A 647 20.63 15.57 -3.17
C ASN A 647 20.54 15.07 -4.61
N HIS A 648 19.92 13.90 -4.82
CA HIS A 648 19.75 13.31 -6.15
C HIS A 648 18.76 14.11 -7.01
N GLU A 649 17.59 14.44 -6.47
CA GLU A 649 16.46 15.04 -7.20
C GLU A 649 16.43 16.57 -7.17
N ASP A 650 17.39 17.23 -6.52
CA ASP A 650 17.30 18.66 -6.17
C ASP A 650 16.07 18.99 -5.29
N GLY A 651 15.57 17.99 -4.56
CA GLY A 651 14.32 18.08 -3.83
C GLY A 651 14.40 18.93 -2.56
N LYS A 652 13.28 19.01 -1.84
CA LYS A 652 13.22 19.69 -0.54
C LYS A 652 12.45 18.87 0.48
N LYS A 653 13.03 18.65 1.66
CA LYS A 653 12.32 18.12 2.83
C LYS A 653 11.51 19.23 3.49
N LEU A 654 10.18 19.08 3.49
CA LEU A 654 9.27 20.02 4.13
C LEU A 654 9.22 19.82 5.65
N ILE A 655 9.18 18.56 6.06
CA ILE A 655 9.10 18.13 7.46
C ILE A 655 9.58 16.68 7.62
N SER A 656 10.17 16.36 8.77
CA SER A 656 10.24 15.00 9.33
C SER A 656 9.40 14.99 10.59
N GLY A 657 8.48 14.04 10.72
CA GLY A 657 7.47 14.10 11.75
C GLY A 657 6.61 12.86 11.88
N LYS A 658 5.49 13.02 12.59
CA LYS A 658 4.46 12.00 12.77
C LYS A 658 3.13 12.50 12.23
N ILE A 659 2.39 11.61 11.57
CA ILE A 659 1.02 11.86 11.12
C ILE A 659 0.10 11.93 12.34
N THR A 660 -0.59 13.05 12.52
CA THR A 660 -1.43 13.37 13.69
C THR A 660 -2.91 13.48 13.38
N ASP A 661 -3.30 13.60 12.10
CA ASP A 661 -4.69 13.47 11.67
C ASP A 661 -4.76 13.02 10.21
N VAL A 662 -5.81 12.28 9.87
CA VAL A 662 -6.11 11.85 8.50
C VAL A 662 -7.62 11.87 8.34
N ARG A 663 -8.14 12.77 7.49
CA ARG A 663 -9.57 12.81 7.15
C ARG A 663 -9.75 12.50 5.68
N ARG A 664 -10.74 11.66 5.36
CA ARG A 664 -10.98 11.11 4.03
C ARG A 664 -12.47 11.07 3.76
N GLU A 665 -12.86 11.53 2.58
CA GLU A 665 -14.20 11.40 2.04
C GLU A 665 -14.10 10.95 0.59
N THR A 666 -14.94 9.99 0.20
CA THR A 666 -15.02 9.55 -1.20
C THR A 666 -16.16 10.31 -1.88
N THR A 667 -15.84 11.14 -2.87
CA THR A 667 -16.82 11.95 -3.60
C THR A 667 -16.50 11.94 -5.09
N GLY A 668 -17.51 11.67 -5.94
CA GLY A 668 -17.35 11.66 -7.40
C GLY A 668 -16.32 10.66 -7.93
N GLY A 669 -16.09 9.54 -7.24
CA GLY A 669 -15.07 8.54 -7.60
C GLY A 669 -13.65 8.87 -7.15
N PHE A 670 -13.45 9.99 -6.44
CA PHE A 670 -12.15 10.41 -5.91
C PHE A 670 -12.12 10.33 -4.38
N SER A 671 -10.96 9.99 -3.83
CA SER A 671 -10.67 10.11 -2.39
C SER A 671 -10.11 11.51 -2.12
N LYS A 672 -10.87 12.37 -1.44
CA LYS A 672 -10.47 13.72 -1.07
C LYS A 672 -10.27 13.83 0.43
N GLY A 673 -9.36 14.70 0.86
CA GLY A 673 -9.16 14.92 2.29
C GLY A 673 -7.85 15.60 2.62
N PHE A 674 -7.40 15.39 3.85
CA PHE A 674 -6.16 15.96 4.36
C PHE A 674 -5.39 15.03 5.29
N VAL A 675 -4.09 15.32 5.38
CA VAL A 675 -3.12 14.66 6.25
C VAL A 675 -2.38 15.74 7.02
N ASP A 676 -2.42 15.63 8.34
CA ASP A 676 -1.72 16.54 9.25
C ASP A 676 -0.46 15.84 9.77
N VAL A 677 0.67 16.53 9.71
CA VAL A 677 1.98 16.03 10.16
C VAL A 677 2.58 17.01 11.15
N THR A 678 2.86 16.53 12.36
CA THR A 678 3.56 17.29 13.40
C THR A 678 5.05 16.94 13.35
N GLY A 679 5.89 17.98 13.28
CA GLY A 679 7.33 17.83 13.18
C GLY A 679 7.96 17.27 14.45
N LEU A 680 8.99 16.45 14.25
CA LEU A 680 9.79 15.85 15.32
C LEU A 680 11.23 16.36 15.24
N GLU A 681 11.98 16.21 16.34
CA GLU A 681 13.42 16.54 16.41
C GLU A 681 13.72 17.97 15.92
N SER A 682 14.52 18.15 14.87
CA SER A 682 14.85 19.45 14.29
C SER A 682 13.64 20.20 13.71
N PHE A 683 12.51 19.52 13.54
CA PHE A 683 11.24 20.09 13.08
C PHE A 683 10.21 20.27 14.21
N SER A 684 10.59 20.04 15.48
CA SER A 684 9.71 20.25 16.63
C SER A 684 9.05 21.64 16.62
N GLY A 685 7.75 21.70 16.91
CA GLY A 685 6.94 22.92 16.87
C GLY A 685 6.52 23.38 15.46
N GLN A 686 6.78 22.58 14.42
CA GLN A 686 6.33 22.85 13.06
C GLN A 686 5.20 21.87 12.69
N PHE A 687 4.24 22.36 11.90
CA PHE A 687 3.08 21.60 11.45
C PHE A 687 2.97 21.69 9.94
N LEU A 688 2.64 20.58 9.30
CA LEU A 688 2.40 20.50 7.86
C LEU A 688 1.01 19.91 7.59
N PHE A 689 0.22 20.62 6.79
CA PHE A 689 -1.12 20.22 6.36
C PHE A 689 -1.08 19.92 4.87
N ILE A 690 -1.47 18.72 4.48
CA ILE A 690 -1.45 18.27 3.08
C ILE A 690 -2.88 17.99 2.63
N GLU A 691 -3.34 18.66 1.58
CA GLU A 691 -4.65 18.39 0.97
C GLU A 691 -4.46 17.55 -0.29
N PHE A 692 -5.34 16.57 -0.51
CA PHE A 692 -5.21 15.59 -1.60
C PHE A 692 -6.55 15.28 -2.28
N GLN A 693 -6.47 14.87 -3.55
CA GLN A 693 -7.53 14.22 -4.33
C GLN A 693 -6.88 13.03 -5.06
N ASN A 694 -6.99 11.83 -4.49
CA ASN A 694 -6.16 10.64 -4.77
C ASN A 694 -4.65 10.86 -4.51
N GLU A 695 -4.07 11.89 -5.12
CA GLU A 695 -2.69 12.33 -4.98
C GLU A 695 -2.58 13.61 -4.14
N ASN A 696 -1.41 13.84 -3.53
CA ASN A 696 -1.13 15.07 -2.80
C ASN A 696 -1.04 16.28 -3.75
N LEU A 697 -1.84 17.32 -3.47
CA LEU A 697 -1.97 18.49 -4.33
C LEU A 697 -1.34 19.76 -3.75
N ILE A 698 -1.49 20.00 -2.45
CA ILE A 698 -1.00 21.22 -1.81
C ILE A 698 -0.48 20.91 -0.41
N ALA A 699 0.64 21.53 -0.05
CA ALA A 699 1.25 21.42 1.27
C ALA A 699 1.37 22.80 1.89
N ARG A 700 0.87 22.95 3.11
CA ARG A 700 0.85 24.21 3.86
C ARG A 700 1.56 24.03 5.20
N LYS A 701 2.43 24.98 5.55
CA LYS A 701 3.25 24.92 6.76
C LYS A 701 2.85 25.99 7.76
N SER A 702 2.88 25.63 9.05
CA SER A 702 2.59 26.52 10.18
C SER A 702 3.54 26.26 11.34
N THR A 703 3.75 27.26 12.20
CA THR A 703 4.39 27.14 13.52
C THR A 703 3.37 27.10 14.66
N GLU A 704 2.08 27.23 14.33
CA GLU A 704 0.95 27.12 15.26
C GLU A 704 0.08 25.94 14.85
N GLU A 705 -0.34 25.13 15.83
CA GLU A 705 -1.13 23.92 15.61
C GLU A 705 -2.53 24.20 15.03
N LYS A 706 -3.06 25.42 15.24
CA LYS A 706 -4.41 25.85 14.82
C LYS A 706 -4.41 27.24 14.18
N ASN A 707 -3.62 27.44 13.12
CA ASN A 707 -3.70 28.67 12.33
C ASN A 707 -4.71 28.53 11.18
N ASN A 708 -5.59 29.52 11.01
CA ASN A 708 -6.63 29.51 9.97
C ASN A 708 -6.13 29.83 8.56
N THR A 709 -4.88 30.29 8.39
CA THR A 709 -4.27 30.50 7.05
C THR A 709 -2.79 30.10 7.01
N PRO A 710 -2.47 28.78 6.96
CA PRO A 710 -1.10 28.30 6.85
C PRO A 710 -0.50 28.60 5.46
N ASN A 711 0.80 28.91 5.43
CA ASN A 711 1.52 29.33 4.23
C ASN A 711 1.70 28.15 3.26
N VAL A 712 1.37 28.34 1.98
CA VAL A 712 1.65 27.33 0.95
C VAL A 712 3.16 27.21 0.75
N VAL A 713 3.69 26.00 0.93
CA VAL A 713 5.13 25.71 0.74
C VAL A 713 5.40 24.84 -0.48
N ALA A 714 4.38 24.16 -1.00
CA ALA A 714 4.42 23.42 -2.25
C ALA A 714 3.02 23.18 -2.80
N CYS A 715 2.90 23.03 -4.12
CA CYS A 715 1.66 22.64 -4.79
C CYS A 715 1.96 21.92 -6.11
N THR A 716 0.96 21.19 -6.61
CA THR A 716 0.94 20.61 -7.96
C THR A 716 1.28 21.67 -9.01
N PRO A 717 1.99 21.34 -10.11
CA PRO A 717 2.42 20.01 -10.53
C PRO A 717 3.65 19.40 -9.81
N ASP A 718 4.36 20.15 -8.95
CA ASP A 718 5.47 19.59 -8.18
C ASP A 718 5.00 18.44 -7.27
N LEU A 719 5.89 17.45 -7.10
CA LEU A 719 5.58 16.17 -6.49
C LEU A 719 5.66 16.27 -4.98
N VAL A 720 4.53 16.20 -4.28
CA VAL A 720 4.49 16.12 -2.80
C VAL A 720 4.42 14.65 -2.40
N SER A 721 5.54 14.08 -1.94
CA SER A 721 5.66 12.66 -1.61
C SER A 721 5.81 12.44 -0.11
N ILE A 722 5.15 11.41 0.42
CA ILE A 722 5.25 11.01 1.83
C ILE A 722 5.99 9.68 1.86
N VAL A 723 7.07 9.63 2.62
CA VAL A 723 7.91 8.43 2.75
C VAL A 723 8.11 8.08 4.22
N ASP A 724 8.35 6.81 4.49
CA ASP A 724 8.77 6.32 5.80
C ASP A 724 10.06 7.03 6.22
N ASN A 725 10.12 7.47 7.47
CA ASN A 725 11.18 8.36 7.91
C ASN A 725 12.57 7.72 7.89
N ASP A 726 12.65 6.41 8.14
CA ASP A 726 13.93 5.72 8.37
C ASP A 726 14.37 4.95 7.12
N THR A 727 13.41 4.40 6.38
CA THR A 727 13.68 3.60 5.18
C THR A 727 13.53 4.41 3.89
N ALA A 728 12.81 5.53 3.90
CA ALA A 728 12.35 6.22 2.68
C ALA A 728 11.49 5.34 1.75
N GLU A 729 10.85 4.28 2.25
CA GLU A 729 9.80 3.59 1.50
C GLU A 729 8.61 4.52 1.26
N PRO A 730 8.01 4.57 0.06
CA PRO A 730 6.85 5.39 -0.20
C PRO A 730 5.64 4.93 0.61
N ILE A 731 4.98 5.87 1.29
CA ILE A 731 3.73 5.65 2.02
C ILE A 731 2.58 5.97 1.07
N THR A 732 1.91 4.94 0.54
CA THR A 732 0.81 5.10 -0.42
C THR A 732 -0.48 5.60 0.25
N THR A 733 -1.48 5.99 -0.56
CA THR A 733 -2.76 6.46 -0.04
C THR A 733 -3.43 5.48 0.91
N GLU A 734 -3.38 4.18 0.65
CA GLU A 734 -3.96 3.16 1.53
C GLU A 734 -3.17 2.96 2.85
N MET A 735 -1.90 3.39 2.90
CA MET A 735 -1.04 3.19 4.07
C MET A 735 -1.11 4.35 5.07
N VAL A 736 -1.40 5.58 4.61
CA VAL A 736 -1.41 6.77 5.46
C VAL A 736 -2.42 6.65 6.61
N ARG A 737 -1.92 6.66 7.86
CA ARG A 737 -2.72 6.57 9.09
C ARG A 737 -2.06 7.37 10.22
N TYR A 738 -2.86 7.72 11.23
CA TYR A 738 -2.37 8.31 12.47
C TYR A 738 -1.21 7.49 13.05
N GLY A 739 -0.20 8.17 13.62
CA GLY A 739 0.90 7.51 14.33
C GLY A 739 2.11 7.18 13.46
N LEU A 740 1.96 7.14 12.13
CA LEU A 740 3.10 6.85 11.25
C LEU A 740 4.14 7.96 11.31
N ARG A 741 5.41 7.57 11.50
CA ARG A 741 6.56 8.46 11.31
C ARG A 741 6.85 8.58 9.83
N CYS A 742 6.95 9.80 9.33
CA CYS A 742 7.18 10.06 7.92
C CYS A 742 8.04 11.30 7.70
N SER A 743 8.71 11.32 6.56
CA SER A 743 9.25 12.53 5.96
C SER A 743 8.40 12.95 4.76
N VAL A 744 8.13 14.24 4.63
CA VAL A 744 7.40 14.80 3.49
C VAL A 744 8.36 15.57 2.61
N LEU A 745 8.45 15.15 1.36
CA LEU A 745 9.41 15.63 0.36
C LEU A 745 8.66 16.33 -0.77
N VAL A 746 9.32 17.32 -1.37
CA VAL A 746 8.88 17.94 -2.61
C VAL A 746 9.95 17.72 -3.66
N LEU A 747 9.56 17.12 -4.78
CA LEU A 747 10.44 16.86 -5.92
C LEU A 747 9.97 17.67 -7.14
N PRO A 748 10.88 18.14 -7.99
CA PRO A 748 10.51 18.93 -9.16
C PRO A 748 9.80 18.07 -10.20
N VAL A 749 8.74 18.62 -10.78
CA VAL A 749 8.07 18.01 -11.95
C VAL A 749 8.84 18.31 -13.25
N PRO A 750 8.79 17.44 -14.28
CA PRO A 750 9.41 17.72 -15.58
C PRO A 750 8.97 19.05 -16.21
N ASP A 751 9.89 19.72 -16.93
CA ASP A 751 9.66 21.06 -17.50
C ASP A 751 8.45 21.15 -18.43
N ILE A 752 8.15 20.08 -19.17
CA ILE A 752 6.98 20.00 -20.05
C ILE A 752 5.64 20.16 -19.29
N MET A 753 5.62 19.89 -17.98
CA MET A 753 4.43 20.05 -17.12
C MET A 753 4.33 21.44 -16.49
N LYS A 754 5.31 22.32 -16.70
CA LYS A 754 5.35 23.69 -16.15
C LYS A 754 5.01 24.76 -17.17
N THR A 755 4.69 24.38 -18.41
CA THR A 755 4.28 25.35 -19.45
C THR A 755 2.93 25.97 -19.08
N PRO A 756 2.61 27.18 -19.56
CA PRO A 756 1.31 27.80 -19.31
C PRO A 756 0.13 26.88 -19.67
N ARG A 757 0.23 26.20 -20.83
CA ARG A 757 -0.77 25.23 -21.30
C ARG A 757 -0.92 24.03 -20.37
N ALA A 758 0.18 23.50 -19.84
CA ALA A 758 0.10 22.40 -18.88
C ALA A 758 -0.52 22.88 -17.55
N LEU A 759 -0.11 24.05 -17.05
CA LEU A 759 -0.59 24.61 -15.78
C LEU A 759 -2.10 24.91 -15.76
N GLU A 760 -2.72 25.14 -16.91
CA GLU A 760 -4.18 25.24 -17.03
C GLU A 760 -4.90 23.96 -16.60
N VAL A 761 -4.24 22.80 -16.71
CA VAL A 761 -4.84 21.47 -16.47
C VAL A 761 -4.26 20.79 -15.23
N VAL A 762 -2.94 20.95 -14.96
CA VAL A 762 -2.26 20.30 -13.83
C VAL A 762 -1.87 21.25 -12.69
N GLY A 763 -2.04 22.55 -12.90
CA GLY A 763 -1.76 23.57 -11.91
C GLY A 763 -2.79 23.59 -10.78
N PRO A 764 -2.49 24.27 -9.66
CA PRO A 764 -3.36 24.28 -8.48
C PRO A 764 -4.75 24.87 -8.76
N GLN A 765 -4.86 25.81 -9.71
CA GLN A 765 -6.12 26.42 -10.12
C GLN A 765 -7.07 25.44 -10.81
N ALA A 766 -6.55 24.43 -11.53
CA ALA A 766 -7.36 23.38 -12.14
C ALA A 766 -8.11 22.54 -11.08
N PHE A 767 -7.54 22.46 -9.87
CA PHE A 767 -8.15 21.80 -8.71
C PHE A 767 -8.97 22.75 -7.82
N GLY A 768 -9.18 24.00 -8.25
CA GLY A 768 -9.96 25.00 -7.51
C GLY A 768 -9.18 25.74 -6.42
N TYR A 769 -7.86 25.62 -6.35
CA TYR A 769 -7.05 26.37 -5.39
C TYR A 769 -6.68 27.76 -5.93
N PRO A 770 -6.95 28.85 -5.19
CA PRO A 770 -6.60 30.21 -5.59
C PRO A 770 -5.11 30.52 -5.31
N VAL A 771 -4.22 29.70 -5.85
CA VAL A 771 -2.76 29.76 -5.64
C VAL A 771 -2.08 29.78 -7.00
N ASN A 772 -0.99 30.54 -7.15
CA ASN A 772 -0.15 30.48 -8.34
C ASN A 772 0.96 29.45 -8.13
N PHE A 773 1.20 28.61 -9.14
CA PHE A 773 2.30 27.66 -9.09
C PHE A 773 3.66 28.40 -9.09
N THR A 774 4.55 27.99 -8.19
CA THR A 774 5.95 28.40 -8.16
C THR A 774 6.78 27.14 -7.91
N PRO A 775 7.71 26.78 -8.81
CA PRO A 775 8.56 25.61 -8.63
C PRO A 775 9.34 25.68 -7.32
N VAL A 776 9.34 24.59 -6.55
CA VAL A 776 10.08 24.49 -5.29
C VAL A 776 11.54 24.10 -5.53
N ALA A 777 11.82 23.44 -6.65
CA ALA A 777 13.11 22.88 -7.04
C ALA A 777 13.30 22.93 -8.56
N ASN A 778 14.54 22.73 -9.03
CA ASN A 778 14.83 22.67 -10.47
C ASN A 778 14.84 21.22 -10.96
N TYR A 779 14.09 20.96 -12.02
CA TYR A 779 14.10 19.66 -12.66
C TYR A 779 15.47 19.43 -13.34
N LYS A 780 16.12 18.31 -13.00
CA LYS A 780 17.34 17.85 -13.65
C LYS A 780 16.97 16.71 -14.59
N GLN A 781 17.43 16.81 -15.84
CA GLN A 781 17.25 15.73 -16.80
C GLN A 781 17.88 14.43 -16.25
N PRO A 782 17.13 13.31 -16.20
CA PRO A 782 17.63 12.05 -15.68
C PRO A 782 18.80 11.53 -16.51
N LYS A 783 19.73 10.83 -15.85
CA LYS A 783 20.76 10.07 -16.57
C LYS A 783 20.12 8.81 -17.14
N PRO A 784 20.25 8.55 -18.46
CA PRO A 784 19.69 7.32 -19.03
C PRO A 784 20.49 6.12 -18.53
N VAL A 785 19.81 5.00 -18.33
CA VAL A 785 20.45 3.70 -18.01
C VAL A 785 21.05 3.06 -19.26
N THR A 786 20.40 3.23 -20.40
CA THR A 786 20.89 2.84 -21.74
C THR A 786 21.68 3.98 -22.39
N THR A 787 22.66 3.66 -23.23
CA THR A 787 23.55 4.67 -23.85
C THR A 787 23.00 5.27 -25.13
#